data_AF-A0A6A4U9M3-F1
#
_entry.id   AF-A0A6A4U9M3-F1
#
_cell.length_a   1.000
_cell.length_b   1.000
_cell.length_c   1.000
_cell.angle_alpha   90.00
_cell.angle_beta   90.00
_cell.angle_gamma   90.00
#
_symmetry.space_group_name_H-M   'P 1'
#
loop_
_entity.id
_entity.type
_entity.pdbx_description
1 polymer ?
#
loop_
_entity_poly.entity_id
_entity_poly.type
_entity_poly.pdbx_seq_one_letter_code
_entity_poly.pdbx_strand_id
1 'polypeptide(L)'
;MKKILYALFFMSAAILSQDITPPATPSGVKAIGYELHSDVIWQYNLEPDLAGYKVYKFNGSSFVLSKTVKKNRSFSWEWIGAPGTTVRYKVSAYDNTGNESPLSEEVTAATHIMNDEEFLDMTQLAAFRYFWDWGDPTSGLARERWHPNEGDVTNTIGGSGFGIMAIIAGVHRQFISREQGAQRLLKITTFLATKADRFHGAFSHWLNGTTGKVVNFGQQNGGDIVETAFLIQGLLAARQYFDNNTLEEVQSRNYINQIWHEVDWNFYRNGTSGLYWNWSPTMGFNFNDTFVFHGWNETQIAYLLAVASPTKAPNINMQNFYRSGWGNNSKITNYRVRYDIPLYVGSSYGGPLFFTHYSYLGFDPRNKRDLYTNYFVHNKNQSLVNRAYCIDNPKKFAGYGEDCWGLTASYSIPGVGYSAHAPENDNGTIAPTAALSSMPYTPKESLAALKHFYRTYGVNLWGDFGFKDAFNVTRNWYSDGYLAIDQGPIVGMIENYRSEILWKSFMSAPEIAPLLDFSSGKGLFFPDTKVEEEETIPNEFKLEQNYPNPFNSETTIKYTIPSNLSADKAGVKGETAKVTLKVYDVLGRDVATLVDEYKLAGTYKATFDTRHAELSRSIPSGIYFYRISAGDYTAVRKMILLK
;
A
#
# COMPACT_ATOMS: atom_id res chain seq x y z
N MET A 1 67.81 0.62 55.63
CA MET A 1 68.77 -0.13 54.78
C MET A 1 68.10 -1.43 54.38
N LYS A 2 68.08 -1.92 53.15
CA LYS A 2 68.45 -1.44 51.80
C LYS A 2 67.85 -2.55 50.91
N LYS A 3 66.87 -2.21 50.08
CA LYS A 3 66.92 -2.32 48.61
C LYS A 3 67.01 -3.75 48.04
N ILE A 4 66.09 -4.02 47.12
CA ILE A 4 66.06 -5.08 46.10
C ILE A 4 65.33 -6.37 46.52
N LEU A 5 64.00 -6.34 46.40
CA LEU A 5 63.22 -7.47 45.87
C LEU A 5 61.87 -6.98 45.33
N TYR A 6 61.93 -5.90 44.53
CA TYR A 6 60.85 -5.50 43.63
C TYR A 6 61.39 -5.66 42.22
N ALA A 7 60.56 -6.22 41.33
CA ALA A 7 60.79 -6.55 39.93
C ALA A 7 61.51 -7.90 39.69
N LEU A 8 60.72 -8.94 39.37
CA LEU A 8 60.99 -9.87 38.27
C LEU A 8 59.74 -10.74 38.02
N PHE A 9 59.20 -10.59 36.81
CA PHE A 9 58.36 -11.52 36.06
C PHE A 9 56.93 -11.81 36.55
N PHE A 10 55.99 -10.95 36.15
CA PHE A 10 54.79 -11.37 35.40
C PHE A 10 54.24 -10.15 34.63
N MET A 11 55.02 -9.68 33.65
CA MET A 11 54.47 -8.99 32.48
C MET A 11 54.55 -9.99 31.33
N SER A 12 53.52 -10.83 31.18
CA SER A 12 53.22 -11.37 29.86
C SER A 12 52.63 -10.21 29.07
N ALA A 13 53.49 -9.43 28.43
CA ALA A 13 53.07 -8.60 27.31
C ALA A 13 52.56 -9.59 26.26
N ALA A 14 51.24 -9.77 26.19
CA ALA A 14 50.63 -10.36 25.02
C ALA A 14 50.91 -9.38 23.87
N ILE A 15 51.96 -9.68 23.10
CA ILE A 15 52.08 -9.18 21.75
C ILE A 15 50.84 -9.75 21.05
N LEU A 16 49.78 -8.95 20.94
CA LEU A 16 48.71 -9.25 20.00
C LEU A 16 49.39 -9.32 18.64
N SER A 17 49.56 -10.53 18.10
CA SER A 17 50.04 -10.69 16.73
C SER A 17 49.09 -9.90 15.84
N GLN A 18 49.63 -8.96 15.06
CA GLN A 18 48.86 -8.29 14.03
C GLN A 18 48.26 -9.37 13.13
N ASP A 19 46.95 -9.32 12.93
CA ASP A 19 46.29 -10.26 12.02
C ASP A 19 46.82 -10.04 10.60
N ILE A 20 47.26 -11.13 9.99
CA ILE A 20 47.81 -11.18 8.63
C ILE A 20 47.03 -12.14 7.73
N THR A 21 45.91 -12.68 8.22
CA THR A 21 45.12 -13.67 7.49
C THR A 21 44.04 -12.94 6.70
N PRO A 22 44.13 -12.87 5.36
CA PRO A 22 43.07 -12.25 4.59
C PRO A 22 41.77 -13.07 4.66
N PRO A 23 40.61 -12.42 4.47
CA PRO A 23 39.35 -13.14 4.23
C PRO A 23 39.45 -14.07 3.02
N ALA A 24 38.49 -14.98 2.89
CA ALA A 24 38.29 -15.77 1.69
C ALA A 24 37.93 -14.88 0.48
N THR A 25 38.37 -15.30 -0.71
CA THR A 25 37.94 -14.67 -1.96
C THR A 25 36.43 -14.77 -2.11
N PRO A 26 35.72 -13.67 -2.46
CA PRO A 26 34.27 -13.70 -2.67
C PRO A 26 33.86 -14.78 -3.67
N SER A 27 32.83 -15.53 -3.32
CA SER A 27 32.29 -16.62 -4.15
C SER A 27 30.98 -16.21 -4.83
N GLY A 28 30.61 -16.95 -5.88
CA GLY A 28 29.37 -16.71 -6.61
C GLY A 28 29.29 -15.34 -7.28
N VAL A 29 30.45 -14.74 -7.59
CA VAL A 29 30.53 -13.43 -8.25
C VAL A 29 29.86 -13.50 -9.62
N LYS A 30 28.95 -12.56 -9.90
CA LYS A 30 28.27 -12.42 -11.19
C LYS A 30 28.16 -10.94 -11.55
N ALA A 31 28.21 -10.64 -12.84
CA ALA A 31 27.92 -9.30 -13.36
C ALA A 31 26.67 -9.35 -14.24
N ILE A 32 25.80 -8.35 -14.11
CA ILE A 32 24.54 -8.22 -14.84
C ILE A 32 24.57 -6.87 -15.55
N GLY A 33 24.41 -6.88 -16.87
CA GLY A 33 24.24 -5.66 -17.64
C GLY A 33 22.75 -5.36 -17.78
N TYR A 34 22.35 -4.16 -17.37
CA TYR A 34 21.05 -3.59 -17.72
C TYR A 34 21.24 -2.62 -18.89
N GLU A 35 20.27 -1.77 -19.17
CA GLU A 35 20.38 -0.89 -20.34
C GLU A 35 21.44 0.21 -20.21
N LEU A 36 21.49 0.88 -19.05
CA LEU A 36 22.39 2.03 -18.84
C LEU A 36 23.27 1.89 -17.60
N HIS A 37 23.16 0.79 -16.86
CA HIS A 37 24.04 0.49 -15.74
C HIS A 37 24.34 -1.00 -15.70
N SER A 38 25.31 -1.37 -14.87
CA SER A 38 25.61 -2.77 -14.58
C SER A 38 25.71 -3.00 -13.08
N ASP A 39 25.29 -4.18 -12.66
CA ASP A 39 25.47 -4.69 -11.31
C ASP A 39 26.60 -5.72 -11.28
N VAL A 40 27.29 -5.79 -10.15
CA VAL A 40 28.11 -6.94 -9.75
C VAL A 40 27.65 -7.41 -8.38
N ILE A 41 27.36 -8.70 -8.27
CA ILE A 41 26.80 -9.34 -7.07
C ILE A 41 27.69 -10.50 -6.64
N TRP A 42 27.68 -10.85 -5.37
CA TRP A 42 28.43 -11.98 -4.80
C TRP A 42 27.70 -12.57 -3.58
N GLN A 43 28.19 -13.72 -3.10
CA GLN A 43 27.73 -14.31 -1.83
C GLN A 43 28.44 -13.66 -0.64
N TYR A 44 27.73 -13.52 0.48
CA TYR A 44 28.33 -12.97 1.70
C TYR A 44 29.45 -13.88 2.25
N ASN A 45 30.60 -13.27 2.54
CA ASN A 45 31.64 -13.81 3.41
C ASN A 45 31.14 -13.84 4.87
N LEU A 46 31.55 -14.85 5.64
CA LEU A 46 31.06 -15.14 6.99
C LEU A 46 32.09 -14.85 8.09
N GLU A 47 33.28 -14.40 7.71
CA GLU A 47 34.40 -14.14 8.58
C GLU A 47 34.04 -13.03 9.60
N PRO A 48 34.24 -13.25 10.92
CA PRO A 48 33.83 -12.30 11.95
C PRO A 48 34.46 -10.91 11.85
N ASP A 49 35.69 -10.86 11.34
CA ASP A 49 36.54 -9.67 11.17
C ASP A 49 36.41 -9.03 9.79
N LEU A 50 35.56 -9.55 8.91
CA LEU A 50 35.27 -8.95 7.62
C LEU A 50 34.87 -7.47 7.80
N ALA A 51 35.51 -6.58 7.05
CA ALA A 51 35.18 -5.16 7.00
C ALA A 51 34.35 -4.80 5.77
N GLY A 52 34.60 -5.48 4.64
CA GLY A 52 33.84 -5.27 3.42
C GLY A 52 34.47 -5.89 2.18
N TYR A 53 34.16 -5.30 1.03
CA TYR A 53 34.56 -5.75 -0.28
C TYR A 53 35.14 -4.61 -1.11
N LYS A 54 36.01 -4.95 -2.06
CA LYS A 54 36.52 -4.03 -3.07
C LYS A 54 36.15 -4.55 -4.44
N VAL A 55 35.55 -3.69 -5.24
CA VAL A 55 35.16 -3.97 -6.63
C VAL A 55 36.18 -3.33 -7.55
N TYR A 56 36.76 -4.13 -8.41
CA TYR A 56 37.74 -3.72 -9.41
C TYR A 56 37.12 -3.78 -10.80
N LYS A 57 37.34 -2.74 -11.61
CA LYS A 57 36.87 -2.63 -12.99
C LYS A 57 38.04 -2.65 -13.95
N PHE A 58 37.90 -3.35 -15.08
CA PHE A 58 38.89 -3.33 -16.14
C PHE A 58 38.86 -1.99 -16.89
N ASN A 59 40.00 -1.32 -17.01
CA ASN A 59 40.11 0.01 -17.66
C ASN A 59 40.68 -0.01 -19.08
N GLY A 60 40.95 -1.19 -19.65
CA GLY A 60 41.64 -1.32 -20.95
C GLY A 60 42.97 -2.07 -20.83
N SER A 61 43.66 -1.95 -19.69
CA SER A 61 44.96 -2.59 -19.44
C SER A 61 44.99 -3.45 -18.18
N SER A 62 44.31 -3.02 -17.11
CA SER A 62 44.34 -3.69 -15.81
C SER A 62 43.03 -3.51 -15.06
N PHE A 63 42.86 -4.31 -14.00
CA PHE A 63 41.78 -4.15 -13.04
C PHE A 63 42.18 -3.07 -12.01
N VAL A 64 41.40 -2.00 -11.94
CA VAL A 64 41.61 -0.88 -11.02
C VAL A 64 40.46 -0.79 -10.02
N LEU A 65 40.76 -0.39 -8.79
CA LEU A 65 39.75 -0.23 -7.74
C LEU A 65 38.70 0.78 -8.19
N SER A 66 37.45 0.34 -8.30
CA SER A 66 36.31 1.16 -8.68
C SER A 66 35.52 1.60 -7.46
N LYS A 67 35.24 0.68 -6.52
CA LYS A 67 34.38 0.97 -5.37
C LYS A 67 34.74 0.10 -4.16
N THR A 68 34.62 0.68 -2.97
CA THR A 68 34.69 -0.06 -1.70
C THR A 68 33.29 -0.17 -1.12
N VAL A 69 32.89 -1.38 -0.73
CA VAL A 69 31.55 -1.72 -0.26
C VAL A 69 31.66 -2.26 1.16
N LYS A 70 30.75 -1.85 2.06
CA LYS A 70 30.73 -2.33 3.44
C LYS A 70 30.23 -3.78 3.53
N LYS A 71 30.63 -4.51 4.58
CA LYS A 71 30.32 -5.94 4.78
C LYS A 71 28.84 -6.31 4.74
N ASN A 72 27.94 -5.36 5.01
CA ASN A 72 26.49 -5.56 5.00
C ASN A 72 25.85 -5.42 3.61
N ARG A 73 26.65 -5.39 2.55
CA ARG A 73 26.18 -5.40 1.17
C ARG A 73 26.99 -6.40 0.35
N SER A 74 26.30 -7.23 -0.41
CA SER A 74 26.91 -8.21 -1.32
C SER A 74 26.72 -7.86 -2.80
N PHE A 75 26.60 -6.56 -3.09
CA PHE A 75 26.48 -6.04 -4.45
C PHE A 75 27.13 -4.66 -4.60
N SER A 76 27.39 -4.31 -5.84
CA SER A 76 27.72 -2.95 -6.27
C SER A 76 27.12 -2.70 -7.64
N TRP A 77 26.89 -1.44 -7.97
CA TRP A 77 26.38 -1.02 -9.27
C TRP A 77 27.18 0.18 -9.79
N GLU A 78 27.16 0.37 -11.10
CA GLU A 78 27.82 1.48 -11.76
C GLU A 78 27.03 1.94 -12.99
N TRP A 79 26.86 3.25 -13.14
CA TRP A 79 26.27 3.85 -14.33
C TRP A 79 27.23 3.74 -15.52
N ILE A 80 26.75 3.15 -16.61
CA ILE A 80 27.51 2.95 -17.86
C ILE A 80 27.12 3.99 -18.91
N GLY A 81 25.84 4.37 -18.97
CA GLY A 81 25.33 5.46 -19.80
C GLY A 81 25.06 5.10 -21.28
N ALA A 82 25.34 3.88 -21.72
CA ALA A 82 25.02 3.43 -23.07
C ALA A 82 24.77 1.91 -23.15
N PRO A 83 23.79 1.46 -23.96
CA PRO A 83 23.63 0.04 -24.28
C PRO A 83 24.76 -0.45 -25.19
N GLY A 84 24.99 -1.76 -25.23
CA GLY A 84 26.04 -2.41 -26.03
C GLY A 84 27.45 -2.28 -25.45
N THR A 85 27.60 -1.79 -24.22
CA THR A 85 28.90 -1.60 -23.56
C THR A 85 29.26 -2.81 -22.73
N THR A 86 30.42 -3.40 -22.99
CA THR A 86 30.97 -4.49 -22.18
C THR A 86 31.85 -3.95 -21.06
N VAL A 87 31.55 -4.36 -19.83
CA VAL A 87 32.32 -4.06 -18.62
C VAL A 87 32.74 -5.34 -17.93
N ARG A 88 33.93 -5.30 -17.31
CA ARG A 88 34.54 -6.48 -16.68
C ARG A 88 34.95 -6.15 -15.26
N TYR A 89 34.62 -7.05 -14.33
CA TYR A 89 34.81 -6.86 -12.91
C TYR A 89 35.55 -8.03 -12.26
N LYS A 90 36.23 -7.71 -11.15
CA LYS A 90 36.70 -8.66 -10.15
C LYS A 90 36.38 -8.10 -8.76
N VAL A 91 36.19 -8.98 -7.78
CA VAL A 91 35.86 -8.58 -6.40
C VAL A 91 36.84 -9.24 -5.43
N SER A 92 37.26 -8.51 -4.40
CA SER A 92 37.97 -9.05 -3.23
C SER A 92 37.23 -8.68 -1.95
N ALA A 93 37.56 -9.38 -0.87
CA ALA A 93 37.11 -9.10 0.48
C ALA A 93 38.28 -8.54 1.29
N TYR A 94 37.99 -7.65 2.25
CA TYR A 94 38.99 -7.11 3.15
C TYR A 94 38.51 -7.10 4.60
N ASP A 95 39.42 -7.29 5.54
CA ASP A 95 39.14 -7.34 6.98
C ASP A 95 39.35 -5.98 7.68
N ASN A 96 39.07 -5.92 8.98
CA ASN A 96 39.22 -4.71 9.80
C ASN A 96 40.68 -4.26 10.01
N THR A 97 41.64 -5.14 9.73
CA THR A 97 43.08 -4.84 9.82
C THR A 97 43.70 -4.46 8.48
N GLY A 98 42.93 -4.59 7.40
CA GLY A 98 43.30 -4.20 6.04
C GLY A 98 43.86 -5.34 5.19
N ASN A 99 43.89 -6.59 5.66
CA ASN A 99 44.26 -7.69 4.78
C ASN A 99 43.18 -7.87 3.73
N GLU A 100 43.60 -8.17 2.51
CA GLU A 100 42.74 -8.29 1.34
C GLU A 100 42.92 -9.66 0.70
N SER A 101 41.81 -10.29 0.36
CA SER A 101 41.81 -11.58 -0.33
C SER A 101 42.31 -11.45 -1.78
N PRO A 102 42.76 -12.55 -2.41
CA PRO A 102 42.94 -12.57 -3.86
C PRO A 102 41.67 -12.14 -4.58
N LEU A 103 41.84 -11.48 -5.73
CA LEU A 103 40.72 -11.11 -6.60
C LEU A 103 39.96 -12.35 -7.07
N SER A 104 38.63 -12.25 -7.15
CA SER A 104 37.78 -13.26 -7.77
C SER A 104 38.16 -13.54 -9.22
N GLU A 105 37.56 -14.59 -9.77
CA GLU A 105 37.49 -14.78 -11.22
C GLU A 105 36.86 -13.56 -11.90
N GLU A 106 37.29 -13.31 -13.13
CA GLU A 106 36.76 -12.24 -13.97
C GLU A 106 35.30 -12.53 -14.33
N VAL A 107 34.44 -11.54 -14.12
CA VAL A 107 33.05 -11.56 -14.58
C VAL A 107 32.82 -10.43 -15.55
N THR A 108 31.93 -10.64 -16.52
CA THR A 108 31.62 -9.69 -17.58
C THR A 108 30.13 -9.40 -17.60
N ALA A 109 29.77 -8.12 -17.75
CA ALA A 109 28.43 -7.68 -18.07
C ALA A 109 28.45 -6.92 -19.40
N ALA A 110 27.40 -7.09 -20.20
CA ALA A 110 27.18 -6.30 -21.41
C ALA A 110 25.83 -5.57 -21.24
N THR A 111 25.83 -4.25 -21.32
CA THR A 111 24.58 -3.49 -21.33
C THR A 111 23.81 -3.74 -22.63
N HIS A 112 22.49 -3.69 -22.60
CA HIS A 112 21.65 -3.97 -23.77
C HIS A 112 20.30 -3.26 -23.69
N ILE A 113 19.65 -3.04 -24.84
CA ILE A 113 18.31 -2.47 -24.85
C ILE A 113 17.36 -3.43 -24.13
N MET A 114 16.72 -2.95 -23.07
CA MET A 114 15.84 -3.77 -22.24
C MET A 114 14.41 -3.75 -22.77
N ASN A 115 13.75 -4.89 -22.66
CA ASN A 115 12.30 -4.98 -22.80
C ASN A 115 11.58 -4.59 -21.50
N ASP A 116 10.26 -4.54 -21.57
CA ASP A 116 9.39 -4.09 -20.48
C ASP A 116 9.53 -4.95 -19.23
N GLU A 117 9.60 -6.28 -19.36
CA GLU A 117 9.77 -7.18 -18.22
C GLU A 117 11.14 -7.01 -17.57
N GLU A 118 12.19 -6.79 -18.35
CA GLU A 118 13.54 -6.51 -17.82
C GLU A 118 13.57 -5.20 -17.00
N PHE A 119 12.87 -4.16 -17.46
CA PHE A 119 12.70 -2.93 -16.68
C PHE A 119 11.98 -3.17 -15.35
N LEU A 120 10.93 -4.00 -15.35
CA LEU A 120 10.17 -4.33 -14.14
C LEU A 120 11.01 -5.18 -13.18
N ASP A 121 11.71 -6.21 -13.67
CA ASP A 121 12.60 -7.05 -12.86
C ASP A 121 13.72 -6.24 -12.23
N MET A 122 14.40 -5.40 -13.02
CA MET A 122 15.46 -4.50 -12.54
C MET A 122 14.95 -3.58 -11.43
N THR A 123 13.80 -2.94 -11.66
CA THR A 123 13.22 -1.97 -10.72
C THR A 123 12.78 -2.64 -9.42
N GLN A 124 12.10 -3.79 -9.52
CA GLN A 124 11.69 -4.55 -8.34
C GLN A 124 12.89 -5.10 -7.56
N LEU A 125 13.90 -5.66 -8.23
CA LEU A 125 15.10 -6.16 -7.55
C LEU A 125 15.84 -5.03 -6.82
N ALA A 126 16.05 -3.90 -7.49
CA ALA A 126 16.74 -2.76 -6.89
C ALA A 126 15.99 -2.21 -5.68
N ALA A 127 14.66 -1.99 -5.78
CA ALA A 127 13.85 -1.54 -4.65
C ALA A 127 13.77 -2.58 -3.52
N PHE A 128 13.74 -3.88 -3.85
CA PHE A 128 13.74 -4.98 -2.87
C PHE A 128 14.98 -4.98 -1.98
N ARG A 129 16.16 -4.60 -2.51
CA ARG A 129 17.42 -4.49 -1.74
C ARG A 129 17.29 -3.53 -0.54
N TYR A 130 16.38 -2.55 -0.58
CA TYR A 130 16.09 -1.69 0.56
C TYR A 130 15.63 -2.50 1.79
N PHE A 131 14.75 -3.48 1.58
CA PHE A 131 14.19 -4.31 2.65
C PHE A 131 15.06 -5.52 2.99
N TRP A 132 15.88 -5.94 2.04
CA TRP A 132 16.73 -7.12 2.19
C TRP A 132 18.11 -6.79 2.74
N ASP A 133 18.90 -6.01 2.00
CA ASP A 133 20.28 -5.66 2.31
C ASP A 133 20.37 -4.47 3.28
N TRP A 134 19.45 -3.50 3.17
CA TRP A 134 19.33 -2.39 4.12
C TRP A 134 18.33 -2.62 5.25
N GLY A 135 17.59 -3.74 5.21
CA GLY A 135 16.74 -4.17 6.32
C GLY A 135 17.54 -4.27 7.62
N ASP A 136 16.91 -3.93 8.73
CA ASP A 136 17.60 -3.88 10.02
C ASP A 136 18.14 -5.27 10.40
N PRO A 137 19.45 -5.42 10.69
CA PRO A 137 20.05 -6.74 10.88
C PRO A 137 19.55 -7.48 12.11
N THR A 138 19.10 -6.74 13.14
CA THR A 138 18.66 -7.29 14.42
C THR A 138 17.21 -7.76 14.35
N SER A 139 16.31 -6.89 13.92
CA SER A 139 14.88 -7.14 13.86
C SER A 139 14.42 -7.74 12.53
N GLY A 140 15.15 -7.51 11.44
CA GLY A 140 14.73 -7.83 10.07
C GLY A 140 13.70 -6.86 9.48
N LEU A 141 13.22 -5.88 10.25
CA LEU A 141 12.23 -4.88 9.85
C LEU A 141 12.84 -3.84 8.89
N ALA A 142 11.98 -3.03 8.26
CA ALA A 142 12.40 -1.92 7.42
C ALA A 142 12.85 -0.73 8.28
N ARG A 143 14.00 -0.16 7.94
CA ARG A 143 14.40 1.16 8.43
C ARG A 143 13.54 2.23 7.79
N GLU A 144 13.22 3.28 8.54
CA GLU A 144 12.45 4.43 8.04
C GLU A 144 13.04 4.99 6.73
N ARG A 145 14.36 5.17 6.72
CA ARG A 145 15.08 5.82 5.64
C ARG A 145 16.48 5.25 5.42
N TRP A 146 17.02 5.54 4.25
CA TRP A 146 18.45 5.51 3.99
C TRP A 146 18.90 6.90 3.52
N HIS A 147 19.97 7.43 4.11
CA HIS A 147 20.64 8.64 3.66
C HIS A 147 22.16 8.47 3.87
N PRO A 148 23.03 8.99 2.98
CA PRO A 148 24.49 8.81 3.09
C PRO A 148 25.11 9.26 4.42
N ASN A 149 24.47 10.20 5.11
CA ASN A 149 24.95 10.80 6.36
C ASN A 149 24.19 10.31 7.61
N GLU A 150 23.34 9.30 7.47
CA GLU A 150 22.45 8.87 8.53
C GLU A 150 22.85 7.51 9.09
N GLY A 151 23.12 7.48 10.40
CA GLY A 151 23.39 6.27 11.17
C GLY A 151 22.15 5.73 11.88
N ASP A 152 20.96 6.19 11.50
CA ASP A 152 19.73 5.89 12.23
C ASP A 152 19.35 4.40 12.10
N VAL A 153 19.02 3.82 13.26
CA VAL A 153 18.55 2.43 13.42
C VAL A 153 17.04 2.38 13.67
N THR A 154 16.34 3.48 13.37
CA THR A 154 14.91 3.60 13.50
C THR A 154 14.21 2.81 12.42
N ASN A 155 13.37 1.89 12.86
CA ASN A 155 12.50 1.10 12.02
C ASN A 155 11.11 1.69 12.01
N THR A 156 10.48 1.67 10.84
CA THR A 156 9.11 2.12 10.63
C THR A 156 8.17 0.93 10.55
N ILE A 157 7.04 1.00 11.23
CA ILE A 157 6.11 -0.13 11.33
C ILE A 157 5.31 -0.34 10.03
N GLY A 158 4.72 0.69 9.44
CA GLY A 158 3.97 0.51 8.19
C GLY A 158 4.89 0.26 7.00
N GLY A 159 6.03 0.96 6.91
CA GLY A 159 7.05 0.64 5.92
C GLY A 159 7.59 -0.79 6.06
N SER A 160 7.62 -1.36 7.28
CA SER A 160 7.91 -2.78 7.48
C SER A 160 6.80 -3.70 6.99
N GLY A 161 5.54 -3.31 7.12
CA GLY A 161 4.41 -4.01 6.48
C GLY A 161 4.58 -4.13 4.98
N PHE A 162 4.98 -3.04 4.32
CA PHE A 162 5.29 -3.05 2.89
C PHE A 162 6.54 -3.89 2.59
N GLY A 163 7.57 -3.80 3.43
CA GLY A 163 8.78 -4.62 3.31
C GLY A 163 8.54 -6.12 3.43
N ILE A 164 7.61 -6.55 4.30
CA ILE A 164 7.18 -7.95 4.40
C ILE A 164 6.52 -8.41 3.09
N MET A 165 5.70 -7.57 2.47
CA MET A 165 5.14 -7.86 1.15
C MET A 165 6.20 -7.86 0.05
N ALA A 166 7.22 -7.00 0.14
CA ALA A 166 8.38 -7.03 -0.75
C ALA A 166 9.18 -8.34 -0.61
N ILE A 167 9.25 -8.95 0.58
CA ILE A 167 9.84 -10.29 0.78
C ILE A 167 9.05 -11.36 0.06
N ILE A 168 7.71 -11.32 0.10
CA ILE A 168 6.86 -12.25 -0.67
C ILE A 168 7.16 -12.10 -2.17
N ALA A 169 7.18 -10.86 -2.68
CA ALA A 169 7.51 -10.59 -4.07
C ALA A 169 8.93 -11.08 -4.43
N GLY A 170 9.91 -10.85 -3.56
CA GLY A 170 11.29 -11.30 -3.74
C GLY A 170 11.44 -12.82 -3.81
N VAL A 171 10.68 -13.57 -3.00
CA VAL A 171 10.62 -15.04 -3.10
C VAL A 171 9.93 -15.46 -4.40
N HIS A 172 8.79 -14.85 -4.73
CA HIS A 172 8.03 -15.15 -5.94
C HIS A 172 8.84 -14.89 -7.23
N ARG A 173 9.70 -13.86 -7.21
CA ARG A 173 10.63 -13.50 -8.29
C ARG A 173 11.98 -14.20 -8.22
N GLN A 174 12.20 -15.04 -7.23
CA GLN A 174 13.45 -15.78 -7.01
C GLN A 174 14.67 -14.86 -6.81
N PHE A 175 14.47 -13.64 -6.31
CA PHE A 175 15.55 -12.76 -5.85
C PHE A 175 16.22 -13.34 -4.59
N ILE A 176 15.42 -14.06 -3.79
CA ILE A 176 15.83 -14.85 -2.63
C ILE A 176 15.10 -16.20 -2.66
N SER A 177 15.66 -17.19 -1.97
CA SER A 177 14.97 -18.47 -1.79
C SER A 177 13.81 -18.35 -0.81
N ARG A 178 12.87 -19.29 -0.86
CA ARG A 178 11.75 -19.33 0.11
C ARG A 178 12.25 -19.55 1.54
N GLU A 179 13.28 -20.36 1.72
CA GLU A 179 13.92 -20.62 3.01
C GLU A 179 14.52 -19.33 3.59
N GLN A 180 15.23 -18.55 2.77
CA GLN A 180 15.75 -17.24 3.18
C GLN A 180 14.61 -16.30 3.57
N GLY A 181 13.53 -16.27 2.77
CA GLY A 181 12.32 -15.50 3.08
C GLY A 181 11.68 -15.91 4.40
N ALA A 182 11.51 -17.21 4.64
CA ALA A 182 10.92 -17.76 5.86
C ALA A 182 11.79 -17.47 7.11
N GLN A 183 13.11 -17.57 6.99
CA GLN A 183 14.04 -17.21 8.07
C GLN A 183 13.98 -15.72 8.42
N ARG A 184 13.89 -14.84 7.40
CA ARG A 184 13.71 -13.40 7.62
C ARG A 184 12.37 -13.10 8.26
N LEU A 185 11.29 -13.73 7.77
CA LEU A 185 9.95 -13.57 8.35
C LEU A 185 9.93 -14.00 9.82
N LEU A 186 10.54 -15.15 10.15
CA LEU A 186 10.62 -15.62 11.52
C LEU A 186 11.35 -14.61 12.42
N LYS A 187 12.48 -14.04 11.95
CA LYS A 187 13.20 -12.99 12.67
C LYS A 187 12.29 -11.78 12.96
N ILE A 188 11.59 -11.30 11.93
CA ILE A 188 10.64 -10.18 12.03
C ILE A 188 9.54 -10.48 13.04
N THR A 189 8.83 -11.60 12.89
CA THR A 189 7.69 -11.93 13.73
C THR A 189 8.11 -12.21 15.17
N THR A 190 9.29 -12.80 15.37
CA THR A 190 9.84 -13.01 16.72
C THR A 190 10.14 -11.67 17.39
N PHE A 191 10.78 -10.74 16.68
CA PHE A 191 11.06 -9.40 17.22
C PHE A 191 9.76 -8.66 17.60
N LEU A 192 8.78 -8.65 16.71
CA LEU A 192 7.48 -8.00 16.94
C LEU A 192 6.70 -8.63 18.10
N ALA A 193 6.69 -9.96 18.21
CA ALA A 193 5.93 -10.66 19.24
C ALA A 193 6.59 -10.60 20.63
N THR A 194 7.93 -10.52 20.71
CA THR A 194 8.67 -10.74 21.96
C THR A 194 9.46 -9.54 22.47
N LYS A 195 9.77 -8.55 21.61
CA LYS A 195 10.65 -7.42 21.98
C LYS A 195 10.01 -6.05 21.78
N ALA A 196 9.23 -5.89 20.71
CA ALA A 196 8.64 -4.61 20.35
C ALA A 196 7.62 -4.13 21.39
N ASP A 197 7.70 -2.86 21.76
CA ASP A 197 6.70 -2.19 22.59
C ASP A 197 5.34 -2.20 21.89
N ARG A 198 4.29 -2.47 22.67
CA ARG A 198 2.90 -2.49 22.19
C ARG A 198 2.01 -1.70 23.13
N PHE A 199 1.02 -1.05 22.54
CA PHE A 199 0.10 -0.12 23.19
C PHE A 199 -1.32 -0.54 22.85
N HIS A 200 -1.94 -1.29 23.77
CA HIS A 200 -3.20 -2.00 23.49
C HIS A 200 -3.10 -2.88 22.23
N GLY A 201 -1.98 -3.62 22.12
CA GLY A 201 -1.66 -4.51 21.01
C GLY A 201 -1.14 -3.83 19.74
N ALA A 202 -1.45 -2.54 19.52
CA ALA A 202 -0.91 -1.78 18.40
C ALA A 202 0.57 -1.41 18.63
N PHE A 203 1.32 -1.27 17.55
CA PHE A 203 2.71 -0.80 17.60
C PHE A 203 2.77 0.72 17.43
N SER A 204 3.87 1.34 17.84
CA SER A 204 4.15 2.75 17.53
C SER A 204 4.54 2.93 16.06
N HIS A 205 4.55 4.18 15.59
CA HIS A 205 5.02 4.50 14.24
C HIS A 205 6.49 4.05 14.05
N TRP A 206 7.35 4.46 14.98
CA TRP A 206 8.77 4.13 14.97
C TRP A 206 9.18 3.28 16.17
N LEU A 207 10.09 2.34 15.92
CA LEU A 207 10.75 1.51 16.91
C LEU A 207 12.26 1.56 16.71
N ASN A 208 13.01 1.47 17.80
CA ASN A 208 14.43 1.17 17.73
C ASN A 208 14.61 -0.29 17.29
N GLY A 209 15.25 -0.53 16.14
CA GLY A 209 15.39 -1.87 15.55
C GLY A 209 16.20 -2.86 16.38
N THR A 210 16.97 -2.38 17.36
CA THR A 210 17.75 -3.24 18.27
C THR A 210 16.98 -3.61 19.53
N THR A 211 16.35 -2.62 20.17
CA THR A 211 15.74 -2.79 21.50
C THR A 211 14.25 -3.10 21.46
N GLY A 212 13.57 -2.78 20.35
CA GLY A 212 12.11 -2.85 20.26
C GLY A 212 11.40 -1.71 20.98
N LYS A 213 12.11 -0.70 21.47
CA LYS A 213 11.51 0.43 22.19
C LYS A 213 10.97 1.48 21.23
N VAL A 214 9.85 2.11 21.60
CA VAL A 214 9.29 3.24 20.85
C VAL A 214 10.34 4.34 20.66
N VAL A 215 10.42 4.85 19.43
CA VAL A 215 11.13 6.09 19.10
C VAL A 215 10.06 7.13 18.82
N ASN A 216 10.12 8.27 19.50
CA ASN A 216 9.06 9.26 19.41
C ASN A 216 9.02 9.89 18.01
N PHE A 217 7.82 9.95 17.42
CA PHE A 217 7.55 10.73 16.21
C PHE A 217 6.82 12.01 16.60
N GLY A 218 7.56 13.12 16.76
CA GLY A 218 7.01 14.33 17.37
C GLY A 218 6.53 14.06 18.81
N GLN A 219 5.23 14.28 19.07
CA GLN A 219 4.60 13.97 20.36
C GLN A 219 4.17 12.50 20.48
N GLN A 220 4.17 11.73 19.38
CA GLN A 220 3.70 10.36 19.35
C GLN A 220 4.72 9.41 19.97
N ASN A 221 4.42 8.92 21.18
CA ASN A 221 5.25 7.98 21.95
C ASN A 221 4.51 6.71 22.35
N GLY A 222 3.41 6.40 21.65
CA GLY A 222 2.58 5.24 21.89
C GLY A 222 2.12 4.62 20.58
N GLY A 223 0.95 3.98 20.56
CA GLY A 223 0.50 3.24 19.39
C GLY A 223 0.02 4.15 18.26
N ASP A 224 0.34 3.75 17.04
CA ASP A 224 -0.16 4.27 15.79
C ASP A 224 -0.96 3.18 15.09
N ILE A 225 -2.28 3.37 15.02
CA ILE A 225 -3.18 2.33 14.51
C ILE A 225 -3.14 2.20 12.99
N VAL A 226 -2.72 3.26 12.29
CA VAL A 226 -2.61 3.27 10.83
C VAL A 226 -1.35 2.51 10.40
N GLU A 227 -0.21 2.82 11.03
CA GLU A 227 1.04 2.08 10.80
C GLU A 227 0.88 0.61 11.18
N THR A 228 0.21 0.33 12.32
CA THR A 228 -0.15 -1.03 12.71
C THR A 228 -1.00 -1.71 11.63
N ALA A 229 -1.97 -1.02 11.03
CA ALA A 229 -2.78 -1.59 9.96
C ALA A 229 -1.96 -1.95 8.71
N PHE A 230 -1.00 -1.11 8.32
CA PHE A 230 -0.08 -1.41 7.22
C PHE A 230 0.80 -2.63 7.54
N LEU A 231 1.29 -2.75 8.78
CA LEU A 231 2.02 -3.93 9.24
C LEU A 231 1.15 -5.20 9.18
N ILE A 232 -0.05 -5.16 9.75
CA ILE A 232 -0.96 -6.30 9.78
C ILE A 232 -1.36 -6.73 8.37
N GLN A 233 -1.56 -5.79 7.45
CA GLN A 233 -1.79 -6.09 6.04
C GLN A 233 -0.68 -6.97 5.46
N GLY A 234 0.59 -6.62 5.73
CA GLY A 234 1.75 -7.40 5.27
C GLY A 234 1.88 -8.74 5.98
N LEU A 235 1.65 -8.78 7.30
CA LEU A 235 1.72 -10.01 8.09
C LEU A 235 0.65 -11.02 7.67
N LEU A 236 -0.60 -10.60 7.43
CA LEU A 236 -1.65 -11.50 6.96
C LEU A 236 -1.34 -12.03 5.56
N ALA A 237 -0.84 -11.21 4.64
CA ALA A 237 -0.36 -11.68 3.34
C ALA A 237 0.75 -12.73 3.50
N ALA A 238 1.75 -12.47 4.35
CA ALA A 238 2.85 -13.39 4.60
C ALA A 238 2.39 -14.69 5.25
N ARG A 239 1.43 -14.65 6.20
CA ARG A 239 0.85 -15.83 6.83
C ARG A 239 0.23 -16.78 5.81
N GLN A 240 -0.42 -16.23 4.79
CA GLN A 240 -1.06 -17.00 3.73
C GLN A 240 -0.05 -17.48 2.67
N TYR A 241 1.00 -16.70 2.39
CA TYR A 241 2.02 -17.08 1.41
C TYR A 241 3.01 -18.13 1.92
N PHE A 242 3.41 -18.02 3.19
CA PHE A 242 4.33 -18.94 3.88
C PHE A 242 3.53 -20.00 4.65
N ASP A 243 2.95 -20.94 3.90
CA ASP A 243 2.02 -21.98 4.32
C ASP A 243 2.61 -23.40 4.44
N ASN A 244 3.91 -23.59 4.23
CA ASN A 244 4.57 -24.90 4.39
C ASN A 244 4.63 -25.32 5.87
N ASN A 245 4.89 -26.61 6.09
CA ASN A 245 5.06 -27.21 7.42
C ASN A 245 6.52 -27.21 7.92
N THR A 246 7.33 -26.23 7.51
CA THR A 246 8.67 -26.02 8.07
C THR A 246 8.58 -25.31 9.43
N LEU A 247 9.61 -25.46 10.27
CA LEU A 247 9.63 -24.85 11.61
C LEU A 247 9.49 -23.33 11.53
N GLU A 248 10.19 -22.70 10.59
CA GLU A 248 10.21 -21.26 10.40
C GLU A 248 8.85 -20.72 9.97
N GLU A 249 8.20 -21.36 9.00
CA GLU A 249 6.90 -20.92 8.49
C GLU A 249 5.80 -21.15 9.54
N VAL A 250 5.77 -22.32 10.19
CA VAL A 250 4.80 -22.62 11.27
C VAL A 250 4.93 -21.63 12.42
N GLN A 251 6.15 -21.36 12.90
CA GLN A 251 6.37 -20.45 14.02
C GLN A 251 6.06 -18.99 13.63
N SER A 252 6.36 -18.59 12.39
CA SER A 252 5.97 -17.28 11.88
C SER A 252 4.44 -17.12 11.88
N ARG A 253 3.69 -18.10 11.36
CA ARG A 253 2.22 -18.07 11.38
C ARG A 253 1.65 -17.99 12.80
N ASN A 254 2.25 -18.70 13.77
CA ASN A 254 1.85 -18.63 15.18
C ASN A 254 2.03 -17.21 15.75
N TYR A 255 3.19 -16.59 15.54
CA TYR A 255 3.42 -15.22 16.00
C TYR A 255 2.54 -14.20 15.28
N ILE A 256 2.27 -14.38 13.98
CA ILE A 256 1.35 -13.52 13.24
C ILE A 256 -0.06 -13.61 13.84
N ASN A 257 -0.55 -14.81 14.12
CA ASN A 257 -1.86 -14.99 14.77
C ASN A 257 -1.90 -14.34 16.15
N GLN A 258 -0.84 -14.49 16.95
CA GLN A 258 -0.73 -13.83 18.25
C GLN A 258 -0.82 -12.30 18.09
N ILE A 259 0.03 -11.72 17.24
CA ILE A 259 0.07 -10.27 17.01
C ILE A 259 -1.30 -9.78 16.54
N TRP A 260 -1.90 -10.43 15.55
CA TRP A 260 -3.20 -10.08 14.99
C TRP A 260 -4.33 -10.08 16.03
N HIS A 261 -4.38 -11.11 16.87
CA HIS A 261 -5.43 -11.24 17.89
C HIS A 261 -5.29 -10.27 19.07
N GLU A 262 -4.09 -9.71 19.27
CA GLU A 262 -3.82 -8.79 20.38
C GLU A 262 -4.09 -7.32 20.04
N VAL A 263 -4.14 -6.92 18.75
CA VAL A 263 -4.45 -5.52 18.36
C VAL A 263 -5.88 -5.16 18.78
N ASP A 264 -6.01 -4.23 19.73
CA ASP A 264 -7.32 -3.82 20.25
C ASP A 264 -7.92 -2.65 19.45
N TRP A 265 -8.49 -2.96 18.28
CA TRP A 265 -9.11 -1.96 17.40
C TRP A 265 -10.25 -1.20 18.09
N ASN A 266 -11.02 -1.87 18.96
CA ASN A 266 -12.08 -1.22 19.70
C ASN A 266 -11.57 -0.20 20.73
N PHE A 267 -10.40 -0.44 21.34
CA PHE A 267 -9.75 0.53 22.21
C PHE A 267 -9.46 1.84 21.46
N TYR A 268 -8.91 1.76 20.25
CA TYR A 268 -8.59 2.94 19.41
C TYR A 268 -9.82 3.69 18.91
N ARG A 269 -11.03 3.19 19.13
CA ARG A 269 -12.24 3.99 18.91
C ARG A 269 -12.42 5.06 19.98
N ASN A 270 -11.98 4.80 21.21
CA ASN A 270 -12.26 5.63 22.38
C ASN A 270 -13.77 6.00 22.48
N GLY A 271 -14.65 5.03 22.24
CA GLY A 271 -16.11 5.21 22.23
C GLY A 271 -16.71 5.94 21.00
N THR A 272 -15.88 6.41 20.06
CA THR A 272 -16.35 7.13 18.85
C THR A 272 -16.82 6.18 17.75
N SER A 273 -17.38 6.76 16.68
CA SER A 273 -17.77 6.03 15.45
C SER A 273 -16.61 5.69 14.52
N GLY A 274 -15.43 6.30 14.73
CA GLY A 274 -14.23 6.06 13.93
C GLY A 274 -13.07 5.56 14.79
N LEU A 275 -11.86 5.62 14.24
CA LEU A 275 -10.62 5.30 14.94
C LEU A 275 -9.82 6.57 15.17
N TYR A 276 -9.27 6.72 16.37
CA TYR A 276 -8.18 7.66 16.61
C TYR A 276 -6.91 7.15 15.96
N TRP A 277 -6.14 8.04 15.34
CA TRP A 277 -4.86 7.67 14.72
C TRP A 277 -3.87 7.15 15.75
N ASN A 278 -3.73 7.86 16.87
CA ASN A 278 -2.70 7.56 17.86
C ASN A 278 -3.26 7.52 19.29
N TRP A 279 -2.57 6.76 20.14
CA TRP A 279 -2.76 6.78 21.59
C TRP A 279 -1.40 6.82 22.29
N SER A 280 -1.27 7.64 23.34
CA SER A 280 -0.04 7.79 24.12
C SER A 280 -0.18 7.21 25.53
N PRO A 281 0.81 6.47 26.05
CA PRO A 281 0.81 6.02 27.44
C PRO A 281 0.88 7.17 28.46
N THR A 282 1.38 8.34 28.06
CA THR A 282 1.54 9.50 28.94
C THR A 282 0.46 10.56 28.74
N MET A 283 -0.17 10.62 27.57
CA MET A 283 -1.13 11.67 27.20
C MET A 283 -2.53 11.14 26.85
N GLY A 284 -2.71 9.82 26.77
CA GLY A 284 -3.95 9.22 26.28
C GLY A 284 -4.23 9.63 24.82
N PHE A 285 -5.48 10.02 24.54
CA PHE A 285 -5.92 10.58 23.26
C PHE A 285 -5.88 12.12 23.20
N ASN A 286 -5.25 12.78 24.18
CA ASN A 286 -5.35 14.23 24.37
C ASN A 286 -4.06 14.96 23.97
N PHE A 287 -3.70 14.92 22.69
CA PHE A 287 -2.58 15.70 22.14
C PHE A 287 -2.85 16.11 20.69
N ASN A 288 -2.15 17.13 20.20
CA ASN A 288 -2.50 17.81 18.95
C ASN A 288 -2.41 16.90 17.72
N ASP A 289 -1.52 15.91 17.75
CA ASP A 289 -1.25 15.03 16.61
C ASP A 289 -2.16 13.78 16.58
N THR A 290 -3.20 13.70 17.42
CA THR A 290 -4.18 12.61 17.36
C THR A 290 -5.60 13.12 17.10
N PHE A 291 -6.30 12.43 16.19
CA PHE A 291 -7.66 12.76 15.78
C PHE A 291 -8.39 11.51 15.31
N VAL A 292 -9.71 11.56 15.28
CA VAL A 292 -10.52 10.54 14.61
C VAL A 292 -10.37 10.73 13.11
N PHE A 293 -9.72 9.79 12.42
CA PHE A 293 -9.46 9.91 11.00
C PHE A 293 -10.63 9.37 10.17
N HIS A 294 -10.85 10.03 9.04
CA HIS A 294 -11.91 9.73 8.09
C HIS A 294 -11.32 9.69 6.69
N GLY A 295 -11.92 8.89 5.81
CA GLY A 295 -11.56 8.90 4.40
C GLY A 295 -12.09 10.15 3.69
N TRP A 296 -11.61 10.45 2.49
CA TRP A 296 -10.70 9.66 1.67
C TRP A 296 -9.24 10.03 1.92
N ASN A 297 -8.43 9.02 2.25
CA ASN A 297 -6.99 9.10 2.43
C ASN A 297 -6.38 7.68 2.40
N GLU A 298 -5.15 7.49 2.89
CA GLU A 298 -4.41 6.23 2.89
C GLU A 298 -4.92 5.16 3.87
N THR A 299 -5.87 5.48 4.76
CA THR A 299 -6.11 4.68 5.99
C THR A 299 -7.28 3.70 5.88
N GLN A 300 -7.77 3.39 4.68
CA GLN A 300 -8.93 2.50 4.50
C GLN A 300 -8.68 1.13 5.13
N ILE A 301 -7.48 0.57 4.96
CA ILE A 301 -7.10 -0.75 5.45
C ILE A 301 -7.19 -0.85 6.97
N ALA A 302 -7.00 0.25 7.72
CA ALA A 302 -7.19 0.26 9.17
C ALA A 302 -8.65 -0.01 9.55
N TYR A 303 -9.61 0.57 8.81
CA TYR A 303 -11.03 0.29 9.01
C TYR A 303 -11.40 -1.13 8.60
N LEU A 304 -10.86 -1.64 7.49
CA LEU A 304 -11.11 -3.00 7.02
C LEU A 304 -10.57 -4.05 8.00
N LEU A 305 -9.35 -3.87 8.50
CA LEU A 305 -8.76 -4.77 9.48
C LEU A 305 -9.45 -4.65 10.84
N ALA A 306 -9.86 -3.46 11.26
CA ALA A 306 -10.61 -3.31 12.49
C ALA A 306 -11.86 -4.18 12.53
N VAL A 307 -12.63 -4.22 11.43
CA VAL A 307 -13.85 -5.03 11.37
C VAL A 307 -13.58 -6.52 11.07
N ALA A 308 -12.44 -6.84 10.45
CA ALA A 308 -12.00 -8.22 10.22
C ALA A 308 -11.47 -8.90 11.49
N SER A 309 -11.12 -8.13 12.54
CA SER A 309 -10.56 -8.68 13.78
C SER A 309 -11.51 -9.69 14.44
N PRO A 310 -11.09 -10.94 14.70
CA PRO A 310 -11.96 -11.94 15.30
C PRO A 310 -12.09 -11.80 16.82
N THR A 311 -11.23 -11.01 17.47
CA THR A 311 -11.11 -10.94 18.94
C THR A 311 -11.43 -9.56 19.51
N LYS A 312 -10.96 -8.50 18.83
CA LYS A 312 -11.00 -7.12 19.35
C LYS A 312 -11.58 -6.14 18.33
N ALA A 313 -12.51 -6.62 17.50
CA ALA A 313 -13.25 -5.78 16.57
C ALA A 313 -14.06 -4.68 17.31
N PRO A 314 -14.31 -3.55 16.65
CA PRO A 314 -15.27 -2.55 17.09
C PRO A 314 -16.58 -3.16 17.61
N ASN A 315 -16.97 -2.81 18.84
CA ASN A 315 -18.27 -3.14 19.43
C ASN A 315 -19.38 -2.24 18.85
N ILE A 316 -19.56 -2.30 17.54
CA ILE A 316 -20.52 -1.55 16.72
C ILE A 316 -20.76 -2.37 15.46
N ASN A 317 -21.95 -2.28 14.87
CA ASN A 317 -22.23 -2.93 13.60
C ASN A 317 -21.20 -2.49 12.53
N MET A 318 -20.60 -3.46 11.84
CA MET A 318 -19.52 -3.25 10.87
C MET A 318 -19.87 -2.21 9.79
N GLN A 319 -21.07 -2.28 9.20
CA GLN A 319 -21.50 -1.31 8.17
C GLN A 319 -21.66 0.09 8.77
N ASN A 320 -22.23 0.21 9.98
CA ASN A 320 -22.34 1.50 10.66
C ASN A 320 -20.98 2.09 11.01
N PHE A 321 -20.05 1.27 11.52
CA PHE A 321 -18.68 1.70 11.82
C PHE A 321 -17.95 2.19 10.58
N TYR A 322 -18.00 1.43 9.50
CA TYR A 322 -17.40 1.82 8.25
C TYR A 322 -18.05 3.08 7.66
N ARG A 323 -19.38 3.19 7.75
CA ARG A 323 -20.11 4.35 7.22
C ARG A 323 -19.84 5.63 7.99
N SER A 324 -19.92 5.57 9.32
CA SER A 324 -19.83 6.75 10.19
C SER A 324 -18.39 7.09 10.58
N GLY A 325 -17.50 6.10 10.61
CA GLY A 325 -16.06 6.26 10.69
C GLY A 325 -15.48 6.56 9.32
N TRP A 326 -15.01 5.55 8.58
CA TRP A 326 -14.32 5.72 7.30
C TRP A 326 -15.04 6.69 6.35
N GLY A 327 -16.32 6.45 6.06
CA GLY A 327 -17.06 7.29 5.12
C GLY A 327 -17.56 8.63 5.67
N ASN A 328 -17.33 8.91 6.95
CA ASN A 328 -17.74 10.14 7.64
C ASN A 328 -19.21 10.52 7.36
N ASN A 329 -20.11 9.54 7.48
CA ASN A 329 -21.53 9.68 7.16
C ASN A 329 -21.76 10.21 5.73
N SER A 330 -21.07 9.61 4.76
CA SER A 330 -21.06 9.99 3.34
C SER A 330 -20.37 11.33 3.03
N LYS A 331 -19.70 12.01 3.97
CA LYS A 331 -18.88 13.20 3.62
C LYS A 331 -17.64 12.85 2.81
N ILE A 332 -17.28 11.57 2.74
CA ILE A 332 -16.23 11.07 1.85
C ILE A 332 -16.60 11.21 0.37
N THR A 333 -17.90 11.17 0.04
CA THR A 333 -18.35 11.27 -1.35
C THR A 333 -18.34 12.72 -1.79
N ASN A 334 -17.69 12.95 -2.91
CA ASN A 334 -17.47 14.27 -3.49
C ASN A 334 -17.30 14.09 -4.99
N TYR A 335 -18.39 13.71 -5.67
CA TYR A 335 -18.33 13.47 -7.10
C TYR A 335 -17.90 14.74 -7.84
N ARG A 336 -16.87 14.59 -8.67
CA ARG A 336 -16.30 15.67 -9.46
C ARG A 336 -15.67 15.11 -10.72
N VAL A 337 -15.51 15.96 -11.72
CA VAL A 337 -14.78 15.64 -12.94
C VAL A 337 -13.56 16.56 -13.02
N ARG A 338 -12.39 16.00 -13.33
CA ARG A 338 -11.14 16.72 -13.57
C ARG A 338 -10.48 16.13 -14.80
N TYR A 339 -10.12 16.98 -15.77
CA TYR A 339 -9.58 16.52 -17.06
C TYR A 339 -10.47 15.44 -17.70
N ASP A 340 -11.79 15.64 -17.66
CA ASP A 340 -12.83 14.71 -18.14
C ASP A 340 -12.82 13.32 -17.47
N ILE A 341 -12.15 13.18 -16.32
CA ILE A 341 -12.06 11.94 -15.54
C ILE A 341 -12.86 12.09 -14.24
N PRO A 342 -13.80 11.16 -13.94
CA PRO A 342 -14.63 11.24 -12.74
C PRO A 342 -13.87 10.75 -11.49
N LEU A 343 -14.00 11.49 -10.39
CA LEU A 343 -13.53 11.09 -9.06
C LEU A 343 -14.74 11.03 -8.11
N TYR A 344 -14.93 9.90 -7.45
CA TYR A 344 -16.12 9.61 -6.63
C TYR A 344 -15.96 10.01 -5.16
N VAL A 345 -14.74 9.89 -4.62
CA VAL A 345 -14.42 10.20 -3.21
C VAL A 345 -13.22 11.14 -3.10
N GLY A 346 -13.09 11.86 -1.98
CA GLY A 346 -11.90 12.68 -1.64
C GLY A 346 -11.85 14.12 -2.13
N SER A 347 -10.69 14.77 -1.98
CA SER A 347 -10.45 16.20 -2.28
C SER A 347 -10.48 16.49 -3.78
N SER A 348 -10.44 17.75 -4.21
CA SER A 348 -10.66 18.15 -5.62
C SER A 348 -9.88 17.33 -6.66
N TYR A 349 -8.63 16.97 -6.36
CA TYR A 349 -7.77 16.15 -7.23
C TYR A 349 -7.43 14.77 -6.64
N GLY A 350 -8.04 14.40 -5.51
CA GLY A 350 -7.87 13.11 -4.84
C GLY A 350 -6.79 13.09 -3.75
N GLY A 351 -5.88 14.07 -3.74
CA GLY A 351 -4.77 14.15 -2.79
C GLY A 351 -3.46 13.54 -3.30
N PRO A 352 -2.46 13.35 -2.42
CA PRO A 352 -1.23 12.64 -2.74
C PRO A 352 -1.49 11.24 -3.29
N LEU A 353 -0.72 10.80 -4.29
CA LEU A 353 -1.06 9.58 -5.02
C LEU A 353 -0.92 8.29 -4.19
N PHE A 354 -0.10 8.31 -3.11
CA PHE A 354 0.05 7.19 -2.19
C PHE A 354 -1.25 6.76 -1.49
N PHE A 355 -2.28 7.62 -1.46
CA PHE A 355 -3.63 7.26 -1.01
C PHE A 355 -4.20 6.07 -1.80
N THR A 356 -3.78 5.92 -3.06
CA THR A 356 -4.17 4.80 -3.92
C THR A 356 -3.27 3.57 -3.79
N HIS A 357 -2.24 3.60 -2.93
CA HIS A 357 -1.23 2.54 -2.85
C HIS A 357 -1.30 1.78 -1.52
N TYR A 358 -1.15 2.47 -0.38
CA TYR A 358 -0.82 1.82 0.90
C TYR A 358 -1.89 0.84 1.39
N SER A 359 -3.16 1.23 1.30
CA SER A 359 -4.30 0.37 1.66
C SER A 359 -4.59 -0.75 0.65
N TYR A 360 -3.92 -0.74 -0.51
CA TYR A 360 -4.26 -1.58 -1.67
C TYR A 360 -3.10 -2.49 -2.09
N LEU A 361 -2.06 -2.60 -1.28
CA LEU A 361 -0.97 -3.55 -1.49
C LEU A 361 -1.43 -4.99 -1.26
N GLY A 362 -2.22 -5.21 -0.20
CA GLY A 362 -2.84 -6.49 0.11
C GLY A 362 -4.32 -6.53 -0.29
N PHE A 363 -5.11 -5.51 0.07
CA PHE A 363 -6.53 -5.50 -0.30
C PHE A 363 -6.69 -5.27 -1.80
N ASP A 364 -7.18 -6.28 -2.52
CA ASP A 364 -7.52 -6.16 -3.93
C ASP A 364 -8.77 -5.29 -4.07
N PRO A 365 -8.76 -4.16 -4.81
CA PRO A 365 -9.95 -3.34 -4.97
C PRO A 365 -10.76 -3.63 -6.24
N ARG A 366 -10.35 -4.61 -7.06
CA ARG A 366 -10.98 -4.91 -8.37
C ARG A 366 -12.34 -5.58 -8.23
N ASN A 367 -13.23 -5.33 -9.19
CA ASN A 367 -14.53 -6.02 -9.35
C ASN A 367 -15.42 -5.98 -8.10
N LYS A 368 -15.18 -5.02 -7.20
CA LYS A 368 -15.91 -4.85 -5.95
C LYS A 368 -16.06 -3.37 -5.65
N ARG A 369 -17.16 -3.03 -4.99
CA ARG A 369 -17.47 -1.67 -4.58
C ARG A 369 -18.12 -1.66 -3.22
N ASP A 370 -18.01 -0.57 -2.50
CA ASP A 370 -18.84 -0.31 -1.33
C ASP A 370 -19.98 0.65 -1.69
N LEU A 371 -20.61 1.23 -0.67
CA LEU A 371 -21.65 2.24 -0.80
C LEU A 371 -21.16 3.54 -1.48
N TYR A 372 -19.86 3.75 -1.63
CA TYR A 372 -19.28 4.99 -2.17
C TYR A 372 -18.77 4.78 -3.59
N THR A 373 -17.92 3.78 -3.83
CA THR A 373 -17.29 3.58 -5.15
C THR A 373 -16.73 2.18 -5.33
N ASN A 374 -16.46 1.81 -6.59
CA ASN A 374 -15.42 0.83 -6.89
C ASN A 374 -14.06 1.52 -6.70
N TYR A 375 -13.24 1.01 -5.78
CA TYR A 375 -11.96 1.65 -5.47
C TYR A 375 -10.89 1.40 -6.52
N PHE A 376 -10.96 0.32 -7.31
CA PHE A 376 -10.02 0.14 -8.43
C PHE A 376 -10.28 1.19 -9.52
N VAL A 377 -11.55 1.43 -9.85
CA VAL A 377 -11.95 2.49 -10.79
C VAL A 377 -11.56 3.86 -10.25
N HIS A 378 -11.87 4.15 -8.97
CA HIS A 378 -11.50 5.42 -8.36
C HIS A 378 -9.98 5.65 -8.32
N ASN A 379 -9.19 4.66 -7.91
CA ASN A 379 -7.74 4.75 -7.82
C ASN A 379 -7.08 4.94 -9.19
N LYS A 380 -7.61 4.27 -10.22
CA LYS A 380 -7.22 4.50 -11.62
C LYS A 380 -7.51 5.93 -12.05
N ASN A 381 -8.70 6.42 -11.76
CA ASN A 381 -9.09 7.79 -12.11
C ASN A 381 -8.24 8.82 -11.37
N GLN A 382 -7.93 8.61 -10.09
CA GLN A 382 -7.02 9.49 -9.34
C GLN A 382 -5.60 9.46 -9.92
N SER A 383 -5.09 8.30 -10.33
CA SER A 383 -3.79 8.19 -11.02
C SER A 383 -3.78 8.95 -12.34
N LEU A 384 -4.84 8.81 -13.16
CA LEU A 384 -4.97 9.53 -14.43
C LEU A 384 -5.14 11.04 -14.24
N VAL A 385 -5.87 11.49 -13.21
CA VAL A 385 -5.99 12.93 -12.87
C VAL A 385 -4.65 13.50 -12.40
N ASN A 386 -3.89 12.76 -11.58
CA ASN A 386 -2.55 13.17 -11.15
C ASN A 386 -1.61 13.30 -12.37
N ARG A 387 -1.63 12.33 -13.29
CA ARG A 387 -0.89 12.39 -14.55
C ARG A 387 -1.32 13.56 -15.43
N ALA A 388 -2.63 13.73 -15.64
CA ALA A 388 -3.18 14.80 -16.46
C ALA A 388 -2.79 16.19 -15.94
N TYR A 389 -2.76 16.37 -14.62
CA TYR A 389 -2.23 17.60 -14.00
C TYR A 389 -0.74 17.82 -14.33
N CYS A 390 0.08 16.78 -14.27
CA CYS A 390 1.50 16.90 -14.63
C CYS A 390 1.69 17.22 -16.13
N ILE A 391 0.80 16.75 -17.00
CA ILE A 391 0.82 17.08 -18.43
C ILE A 391 0.39 18.53 -18.67
N ASP A 392 -0.69 18.97 -18.03
CA ASP A 392 -1.18 20.36 -18.09
C ASP A 392 -0.12 21.34 -17.55
N ASN A 393 0.57 20.92 -16.48
CA ASN A 393 1.68 21.65 -15.86
C ASN A 393 1.36 23.15 -15.64
N PRO A 394 0.30 23.48 -14.88
CA PRO A 394 -0.18 24.86 -14.76
C PRO A 394 0.85 25.80 -14.12
N LYS A 395 1.77 25.24 -13.33
CA LYS A 395 2.87 25.97 -12.67
C LYS A 395 4.17 26.01 -13.51
N LYS A 396 4.18 25.40 -14.69
CA LYS A 396 5.28 25.40 -15.67
C LYS A 396 6.61 24.89 -15.10
N PHE A 397 6.56 23.85 -14.29
CA PHE A 397 7.77 23.20 -13.77
C PHE A 397 8.50 22.44 -14.90
N ALA A 398 9.82 22.51 -14.89
CA ALA A 398 10.64 21.79 -15.86
C ALA A 398 10.49 20.27 -15.69
N GLY A 399 10.55 19.56 -16.81
CA GLY A 399 10.53 18.10 -16.85
C GLY A 399 9.16 17.45 -16.73
N TYR A 400 8.12 18.14 -16.25
CA TYR A 400 6.75 17.60 -16.13
C TYR A 400 6.18 17.25 -17.50
N GLY A 401 5.46 16.13 -17.61
CA GLY A 401 4.83 15.73 -18.86
C GLY A 401 4.26 14.31 -18.83
N GLU A 402 3.99 13.79 -20.03
CA GLU A 402 3.36 12.47 -20.23
C GLU A 402 4.12 11.31 -19.57
N ASP A 403 5.44 11.38 -19.57
CA ASP A 403 6.35 10.36 -19.05
C ASP A 403 7.10 10.83 -17.79
N CYS A 404 6.71 11.98 -17.22
CA CYS A 404 7.30 12.51 -16.01
C CYS A 404 6.19 13.11 -15.14
N TRP A 405 5.56 12.23 -14.39
CA TRP A 405 4.38 12.51 -13.61
C TRP A 405 4.44 11.75 -12.28
N GLY A 406 3.56 12.13 -11.36
CA GLY A 406 3.44 11.47 -10.06
C GLY A 406 3.77 12.41 -8.91
N LEU A 407 2.74 13.09 -8.41
CA LEU A 407 2.81 13.92 -7.21
C LEU A 407 2.32 13.11 -6.01
N THR A 408 3.20 12.88 -5.05
CA THR A 408 2.90 12.19 -3.79
C THR A 408 3.80 12.70 -2.67
N ALA A 409 3.52 12.26 -1.43
CA ALA A 409 4.36 12.59 -0.29
C ALA A 409 5.75 11.98 -0.42
N SER A 410 6.79 12.75 -0.11
CA SER A 410 8.20 12.36 -0.25
C SER A 410 9.13 13.38 0.42
N TYR A 411 10.43 13.11 0.38
CA TYR A 411 11.43 14.17 0.47
C TYR A 411 11.17 15.25 -0.57
N SER A 412 11.56 16.47 -0.21
CA SER A 412 11.33 17.68 -0.98
C SER A 412 12.60 18.50 -1.07
N ILE A 413 12.56 19.53 -1.92
CA ILE A 413 13.69 20.43 -2.14
C ILE A 413 14.23 21.03 -0.82
N PRO A 414 15.52 21.43 -0.78
CA PRO A 414 16.12 22.01 0.41
C PRO A 414 15.31 23.18 0.98
N GLY A 415 15.13 23.18 2.30
CA GLY A 415 14.29 24.14 3.02
C GLY A 415 12.83 23.70 3.23
N VAL A 416 12.33 22.72 2.47
CA VAL A 416 11.02 22.08 2.71
C VAL A 416 11.17 20.78 3.50
N GLY A 417 12.18 19.97 3.17
CA GLY A 417 12.46 18.71 3.86
C GLY A 417 11.52 17.59 3.41
N TYR A 418 10.31 17.52 3.97
CA TYR A 418 9.26 16.55 3.61
C TYR A 418 7.96 17.28 3.28
N SER A 419 7.24 16.86 2.26
CA SER A 419 5.93 17.43 1.93
C SER A 419 5.02 16.40 1.29
N ALA A 420 3.72 16.49 1.61
CA ALA A 420 2.68 15.72 0.96
C ALA A 420 2.33 16.34 -0.40
N HIS A 421 3.19 16.13 -1.42
CA HIS A 421 2.94 16.71 -2.74
C HIS A 421 1.70 16.09 -3.38
N ALA A 422 0.93 16.93 -4.07
CA ALA A 422 -0.30 16.59 -4.76
C ALA A 422 -0.58 17.67 -5.82
N PRO A 423 -1.52 17.48 -6.76
CA PRO A 423 -1.94 18.56 -7.66
C PRO A 423 -2.33 19.86 -6.94
N GLU A 424 -2.87 19.75 -5.71
CA GLU A 424 -3.24 20.90 -4.86
C GLU A 424 -2.05 21.47 -4.06
N ASN A 425 -0.95 20.72 -3.93
CA ASN A 425 0.27 21.08 -3.21
C ASN A 425 1.52 20.72 -4.04
N ASP A 426 1.73 21.46 -5.12
CA ASP A 426 2.81 21.22 -6.07
C ASP A 426 3.90 22.31 -6.01
N ASN A 427 5.16 21.91 -5.87
CA ASN A 427 6.36 22.77 -5.89
C ASN A 427 7.39 22.37 -6.97
N GLY A 428 7.01 21.49 -7.90
CA GLY A 428 7.86 20.97 -8.96
C GLY A 428 8.59 19.67 -8.61
N THR A 429 8.32 19.08 -7.45
CA THR A 429 8.95 17.83 -7.00
C THR A 429 8.13 16.63 -7.44
N ILE A 430 8.75 15.73 -8.19
CA ILE A 430 8.20 14.42 -8.59
C ILE A 430 8.81 13.36 -7.69
N ALA A 431 7.98 12.44 -7.22
CA ALA A 431 8.42 11.26 -6.49
C ALA A 431 8.13 10.01 -7.33
N PRO A 432 9.16 9.24 -7.76
CA PRO A 432 8.98 8.10 -8.65
C PRO A 432 7.94 7.08 -8.15
N THR A 433 7.84 6.86 -6.84
CA THR A 433 6.85 5.92 -6.27
C THR A 433 5.41 6.25 -6.68
N ALA A 434 5.07 7.52 -6.94
CA ALA A 434 3.73 7.90 -7.37
C ALA A 434 3.33 7.18 -8.67
N ALA A 435 4.11 7.36 -9.74
CA ALA A 435 3.82 6.73 -11.03
C ALA A 435 4.07 5.22 -10.98
N LEU A 436 5.18 4.79 -10.38
CA LEU A 436 5.58 3.38 -10.38
C LEU A 436 4.65 2.50 -9.55
N SER A 437 4.16 2.99 -8.41
CA SER A 437 3.22 2.24 -7.57
C SER A 437 1.78 2.30 -8.08
N SER A 438 1.50 3.12 -9.10
CA SER A 438 0.23 3.09 -9.85
C SER A 438 0.22 2.06 -10.99
N MET A 439 1.22 1.17 -11.08
CA MET A 439 1.34 0.16 -12.16
C MET A 439 0.06 -0.67 -12.40
N PRO A 440 -0.68 -1.16 -11.37
CA PRO A 440 -1.90 -1.91 -11.62
C PRO A 440 -3.05 -1.09 -12.22
N TYR A 441 -2.99 0.23 -12.10
CA TYR A 441 -4.05 1.14 -12.51
C TYR A 441 -3.79 1.74 -13.90
N THR A 442 -2.54 2.12 -14.16
CA THR A 442 -2.09 2.84 -15.36
C THR A 442 -0.79 2.22 -15.90
N PRO A 443 -0.78 0.91 -16.25
CA PRO A 443 0.47 0.19 -16.53
C PRO A 443 1.27 0.78 -17.69
N LYS A 444 0.59 1.25 -18.74
CA LYS A 444 1.24 1.87 -19.90
C LYS A 444 1.94 3.17 -19.49
N GLU A 445 1.24 4.04 -18.77
CA GLU A 445 1.73 5.35 -18.35
C GLU A 445 2.80 5.25 -17.27
N SER A 446 2.64 4.32 -16.33
CA SER A 446 3.61 4.04 -15.26
C SER A 446 4.90 3.46 -15.82
N LEU A 447 4.81 2.56 -16.81
CA LEU A 447 6.00 2.00 -17.47
C LEU A 447 6.71 3.03 -18.35
N ALA A 448 5.97 3.92 -19.01
CA ALA A 448 6.55 5.04 -19.75
C ALA A 448 7.34 5.96 -18.80
N ALA A 449 6.77 6.28 -17.63
CA ALA A 449 7.45 7.04 -16.59
C ALA A 449 8.70 6.32 -16.06
N LEU A 450 8.63 5.01 -15.78
CA LEU A 450 9.78 4.19 -15.39
C LEU A 450 10.94 4.33 -16.38
N LYS A 451 10.66 4.10 -17.67
CA LYS A 451 11.67 4.19 -18.73
C LYS A 451 12.24 5.60 -18.85
N HIS A 452 11.41 6.63 -18.73
CA HIS A 452 11.85 8.02 -18.79
C HIS A 452 12.71 8.40 -17.59
N PHE A 453 12.30 8.05 -16.36
CA PHE A 453 13.09 8.28 -15.15
C PHE A 453 14.46 7.62 -15.25
N TYR A 454 14.51 6.38 -15.71
CA TYR A 454 15.76 5.65 -15.88
C TYR A 454 16.64 6.25 -16.98
N ARG A 455 16.10 6.44 -18.19
CA ARG A 455 16.89 6.87 -19.35
C ARG A 455 17.33 8.33 -19.28
N THR A 456 16.46 9.20 -18.78
CA THR A 456 16.69 10.65 -18.78
C THR A 456 17.40 11.11 -17.51
N TYR A 457 16.96 10.61 -16.36
CA TYR A 457 17.41 11.11 -15.06
C TYR A 457 18.26 10.09 -14.28
N GLY A 458 18.41 8.86 -14.76
CA GLY A 458 18.99 7.75 -14.01
C GLY A 458 20.41 7.99 -13.49
N VAL A 459 21.24 8.77 -14.19
CA VAL A 459 22.59 9.13 -13.70
C VAL A 459 22.56 9.80 -12.31
N ASN A 460 21.49 10.55 -12.00
CA ASN A 460 21.31 11.23 -10.71
C ASN A 460 20.24 10.58 -9.83
N LEU A 461 19.22 9.98 -10.45
CA LEU A 461 18.02 9.46 -9.80
C LEU A 461 18.09 7.96 -9.50
N TRP A 462 18.91 7.18 -10.20
CA TRP A 462 19.11 5.77 -9.90
C TRP A 462 20.21 5.58 -8.86
N GLY A 463 20.06 4.60 -7.98
CA GLY A 463 21.07 4.26 -6.98
C GLY A 463 20.95 2.86 -6.40
N ASP A 464 21.56 2.66 -5.22
CA ASP A 464 21.71 1.36 -4.56
C ASP A 464 20.40 0.59 -4.39
N PHE A 465 19.29 1.32 -4.22
CA PHE A 465 17.97 0.75 -3.98
C PHE A 465 16.96 1.11 -5.08
N GLY A 466 17.43 1.34 -6.31
CA GLY A 466 16.59 1.72 -7.44
C GLY A 466 16.46 3.24 -7.56
N PHE A 467 15.27 3.74 -7.88
CA PHE A 467 15.04 5.19 -7.92
C PHE A 467 15.12 5.79 -6.52
N LYS A 468 15.84 6.91 -6.38
CA LYS A 468 15.84 7.75 -5.19
C LYS A 468 14.48 8.42 -5.02
N ASP A 469 14.22 8.84 -3.79
CA ASP A 469 12.88 9.18 -3.29
C ASP A 469 12.13 10.23 -4.12
N ALA A 470 12.82 11.28 -4.56
CA ALA A 470 12.23 12.39 -5.29
C ALA A 470 13.26 13.18 -6.08
N PHE A 471 12.78 13.99 -7.03
CA PHE A 471 13.59 14.94 -7.77
C PHE A 471 12.78 16.17 -8.21
N ASN A 472 13.47 17.26 -8.50
CA ASN A 472 12.89 18.51 -8.96
C ASN A 472 13.81 19.10 -10.03
N VAL A 473 13.45 18.91 -11.30
CA VAL A 473 14.24 19.37 -12.44
C VAL A 473 14.34 20.90 -12.48
N THR A 474 13.26 21.59 -12.11
CA THR A 474 13.23 23.07 -12.04
C THR A 474 14.30 23.63 -11.11
N ARG A 475 14.60 22.90 -10.02
CA ARG A 475 15.61 23.28 -9.02
C ARG A 475 16.95 22.57 -9.20
N ASN A 476 17.10 21.73 -10.25
CA ASN A 476 18.23 20.84 -10.43
C ASN A 476 18.57 20.05 -9.15
N TRP A 477 17.54 19.50 -8.51
CA TRP A 477 17.66 18.77 -7.25
C TRP A 477 17.22 17.32 -7.42
N TYR A 478 17.95 16.42 -6.77
CA TYR A 478 17.64 15.00 -6.67
C TYR A 478 17.82 14.63 -5.20
N SER A 479 16.89 13.86 -4.63
CA SER A 479 17.04 13.33 -3.28
C SER A 479 18.33 12.52 -3.18
N ASP A 480 18.98 12.55 -2.03
CA ASP A 480 20.11 11.67 -1.71
C ASP A 480 19.67 10.39 -0.99
N GLY A 481 18.39 10.30 -0.63
CA GLY A 481 17.85 9.23 0.20
C GLY A 481 16.75 8.40 -0.45
N TYR A 482 16.27 7.43 0.34
CA TYR A 482 15.13 6.56 0.03
C TYR A 482 14.29 6.42 1.30
N LEU A 483 12.98 6.28 1.14
CA LEU A 483 12.05 5.97 2.21
C LEU A 483 11.45 4.56 2.06
N ALA A 484 11.26 3.87 3.18
CA ALA A 484 10.61 2.56 3.18
C ALA A 484 9.19 2.63 2.60
N ILE A 485 8.46 3.70 2.95
CA ILE A 485 7.08 3.91 2.52
C ILE A 485 6.96 4.18 1.03
N ASP A 486 8.05 4.57 0.36
CA ASP A 486 8.07 4.85 -1.07
C ASP A 486 8.62 3.64 -1.86
N GLN A 487 9.67 2.98 -1.38
CA GLN A 487 10.24 1.79 -2.05
C GLN A 487 9.33 0.56 -1.96
N GLY A 488 8.63 0.38 -0.83
CA GLY A 488 7.80 -0.81 -0.58
C GLY A 488 6.66 -0.93 -1.59
N PRO A 489 5.88 0.13 -1.80
CA PRO A 489 4.84 0.16 -2.82
C PRO A 489 5.33 -0.06 -4.25
N ILE A 490 6.54 0.41 -4.61
CA ILE A 490 7.11 0.15 -5.94
C ILE A 490 7.22 -1.36 -6.16
N VAL A 491 7.81 -2.09 -5.20
CA VAL A 491 7.93 -3.56 -5.29
C VAL A 491 6.55 -4.21 -5.35
N GLY A 492 5.68 -3.86 -4.41
CA GLY A 492 4.42 -4.57 -4.21
C GLY A 492 3.38 -4.30 -5.30
N MET A 493 3.25 -3.06 -5.76
CA MET A 493 2.27 -2.71 -6.79
C MET A 493 2.70 -3.16 -8.19
N ILE A 494 4.01 -3.17 -8.50
CA ILE A 494 4.48 -3.85 -9.71
C ILE A 494 4.16 -5.34 -9.64
N GLU A 495 4.36 -5.98 -8.47
CA GLU A 495 4.05 -7.40 -8.34
C GLU A 495 2.55 -7.71 -8.45
N ASN A 496 1.69 -6.85 -7.89
CA ASN A 496 0.24 -6.97 -8.06
C ASN A 496 -0.19 -6.83 -9.51
N TYR A 497 0.44 -5.94 -10.28
CA TYR A 497 0.22 -5.84 -11.72
C TYR A 497 0.63 -7.12 -12.47
N ARG A 498 1.79 -7.70 -12.12
CA ARG A 498 2.36 -8.83 -12.88
C ARG A 498 1.77 -10.19 -12.52
N SER A 499 1.48 -10.46 -11.24
CA SER A 499 1.10 -11.80 -10.77
C SER A 499 -0.10 -11.81 -9.81
N GLU A 500 -0.42 -10.65 -9.24
CA GLU A 500 -1.46 -10.48 -8.21
C GLU A 500 -1.15 -11.25 -6.92
N ILE A 501 0.09 -11.69 -6.70
CA ILE A 501 0.41 -12.61 -5.58
C ILE A 501 0.10 -11.99 -4.22
N LEU A 502 0.35 -10.69 -4.02
CA LEU A 502 0.10 -10.04 -2.73
C LEU A 502 -1.41 -9.90 -2.48
N TRP A 503 -2.16 -9.50 -3.51
CA TRP A 503 -3.62 -9.51 -3.50
C TRP A 503 -4.17 -10.90 -3.19
N LYS A 504 -3.75 -11.94 -3.92
CA LYS A 504 -4.20 -13.32 -3.71
C LYS A 504 -3.88 -13.80 -2.30
N SER A 505 -2.67 -13.54 -1.81
CA SER A 505 -2.25 -13.93 -0.46
C SER A 505 -3.10 -13.23 0.60
N PHE A 506 -3.19 -11.89 0.59
CA PHE A 506 -3.97 -11.16 1.59
C PHE A 506 -5.46 -11.51 1.54
N MET A 507 -6.07 -11.52 0.35
CA MET A 507 -7.50 -11.80 0.18
C MET A 507 -7.90 -13.24 0.53
N SER A 508 -6.94 -14.18 0.57
CA SER A 508 -7.17 -15.55 1.01
C SER A 508 -7.24 -15.71 2.53
N ALA A 509 -6.89 -14.68 3.32
CA ALA A 509 -7.00 -14.73 4.77
C ALA A 509 -8.49 -14.86 5.18
N PRO A 510 -8.87 -15.88 5.98
CA PRO A 510 -10.27 -16.14 6.32
C PRO A 510 -10.99 -14.95 6.97
N GLU A 511 -10.25 -14.10 7.68
CA GLU A 511 -10.76 -12.91 8.36
C GLU A 511 -11.24 -11.81 7.39
N ILE A 512 -10.80 -11.85 6.14
CA ILE A 512 -11.20 -10.88 5.10
C ILE A 512 -12.52 -11.30 4.44
N ALA A 513 -12.83 -12.61 4.41
CA ALA A 513 -14.03 -13.13 3.74
C ALA A 513 -15.35 -12.50 4.25
N PRO A 514 -15.58 -12.26 5.57
CA PRO A 514 -16.78 -11.59 6.05
C PRO A 514 -17.02 -10.19 5.48
N LEU A 515 -15.95 -9.47 5.10
CA LEU A 515 -16.08 -8.15 4.47
C LEU A 515 -16.75 -8.23 3.09
N LEU A 516 -16.67 -9.41 2.47
CA LEU A 516 -17.14 -9.71 1.12
C LEU A 516 -18.45 -10.53 1.12
N ASP A 517 -19.06 -10.78 2.29
CA ASP A 517 -20.26 -11.61 2.41
C ASP A 517 -21.52 -10.82 1.99
N PHE A 518 -21.73 -10.77 0.68
CA PHE A 518 -22.84 -10.03 0.07
C PHE A 518 -24.16 -10.78 0.18
N SER A 519 -24.11 -12.11 0.11
CA SER A 519 -25.32 -12.95 0.12
C SER A 519 -26.08 -12.84 1.43
N SER A 520 -25.38 -12.56 2.54
CA SER A 520 -26.03 -12.29 3.83
C SER A 520 -26.47 -10.83 4.03
N GLY A 521 -26.10 -9.91 3.13
CA GLY A 521 -26.34 -8.47 3.26
C GLY A 521 -25.54 -7.81 4.40
N LYS A 522 -24.57 -8.51 5.00
CA LYS A 522 -23.78 -8.03 6.14
C LYS A 522 -22.38 -7.55 5.78
N GLY A 523 -21.86 -7.92 4.60
CA GLY A 523 -20.57 -7.45 4.10
C GLY A 523 -20.49 -5.93 3.90
N LEU A 524 -19.27 -5.44 3.67
CA LEU A 524 -19.00 -4.02 3.39
C LEU A 524 -18.98 -3.70 1.90
N PHE A 525 -18.46 -4.64 1.10
CA PHE A 525 -18.38 -4.49 -0.35
C PHE A 525 -19.62 -5.13 -0.99
N PHE A 526 -19.70 -5.14 -2.32
CA PHE A 526 -20.57 -5.97 -3.17
C PHE A 526 -19.93 -6.09 -4.55
N PRO A 527 -20.26 -7.14 -5.34
CA PRO A 527 -19.66 -7.31 -6.65
C PRO A 527 -20.06 -6.13 -7.51
N ASP A 528 -19.12 -5.60 -8.27
CA ASP A 528 -19.42 -4.53 -9.19
C ASP A 528 -20.01 -5.12 -10.48
N THR A 529 -21.29 -5.49 -10.44
CA THR A 529 -22.04 -6.07 -11.57
C THR A 529 -22.54 -5.02 -12.56
N LYS A 530 -22.18 -3.74 -12.38
CA LYS A 530 -22.47 -2.71 -13.37
C LYS A 530 -21.59 -2.94 -14.59
N VAL A 531 -22.17 -3.48 -15.66
CA VAL A 531 -21.70 -3.16 -17.01
C VAL A 531 -21.87 -1.65 -17.14
N GLU A 532 -20.77 -0.91 -17.30
CA GLU A 532 -20.82 0.51 -17.65
C GLU A 532 -21.39 0.65 -19.07
N GLU A 533 -22.70 0.47 -19.22
CA GLU A 533 -23.42 1.37 -20.12
C GLU A 533 -23.33 2.75 -19.49
N GLU A 534 -23.17 3.80 -20.32
CA GLU A 534 -23.24 5.20 -19.90
C GLU A 534 -24.60 5.47 -19.22
N GLU A 535 -24.77 5.06 -17.96
CA GLU A 535 -25.91 5.44 -17.14
C GLU A 535 -25.70 6.90 -16.79
N THR A 536 -26.22 7.78 -17.65
CA THR A 536 -26.45 9.18 -17.32
C THR A 536 -27.13 9.23 -15.96
N ILE A 537 -26.45 9.76 -14.95
CA ILE A 537 -27.02 9.88 -13.62
C ILE A 537 -28.28 10.76 -13.76
N PRO A 538 -29.47 10.27 -13.37
CA PRO A 538 -30.70 11.01 -13.57
C PRO A 538 -30.64 12.39 -12.90
N ASN A 539 -31.27 13.40 -13.52
CA ASN A 539 -31.38 14.75 -12.96
C ASN A 539 -32.70 14.98 -12.23
N GLU A 540 -33.64 14.03 -12.29
CA GLU A 540 -34.95 14.12 -11.64
C GLU A 540 -35.39 12.78 -11.00
N PHE A 541 -36.26 12.88 -10.00
CA PHE A 541 -37.03 11.74 -9.53
C PHE A 541 -38.09 11.34 -10.55
N LYS A 542 -38.19 10.04 -10.84
CA LYS A 542 -39.19 9.51 -11.78
C LYS A 542 -39.70 8.17 -11.31
N LEU A 543 -41.01 7.96 -11.42
CA LEU A 543 -41.64 6.65 -11.26
C LEU A 543 -42.24 6.24 -12.61
N GLU A 544 -41.65 5.22 -13.22
CA GLU A 544 -42.09 4.70 -14.51
C GLU A 544 -43.31 3.79 -14.36
N GLN A 545 -44.00 3.55 -15.47
CA GLN A 545 -45.06 2.58 -15.56
C GLN A 545 -44.48 1.16 -15.40
N ASN A 546 -45.12 0.31 -14.59
CA ASN A 546 -44.70 -1.07 -14.44
C ASN A 546 -44.81 -1.82 -15.77
N TYR A 547 -43.90 -2.75 -16.03
CA TYR A 547 -43.93 -3.58 -17.23
C TYR A 547 -43.66 -5.06 -16.86
N PRO A 548 -44.48 -6.01 -17.36
CA PRO A 548 -45.69 -5.79 -18.17
C PRO A 548 -46.83 -5.14 -17.34
N ASN A 549 -47.76 -4.45 -18.01
CA ASN A 549 -49.02 -3.99 -17.43
C ASN A 549 -50.13 -4.02 -18.50
N PRO A 550 -51.17 -4.88 -18.40
CA PRO A 550 -51.44 -5.80 -17.30
C PRO A 550 -50.37 -6.88 -17.11
N PHE A 551 -50.29 -7.46 -15.91
CA PHE A 551 -49.36 -8.54 -15.58
C PHE A 551 -50.10 -9.72 -14.95
N ASN A 552 -49.54 -10.93 -15.06
CA ASN A 552 -50.13 -12.13 -14.47
C ASN A 552 -49.55 -12.43 -13.08
N SER A 553 -48.29 -12.86 -13.01
CA SER A 553 -47.69 -13.26 -11.73
C SER A 553 -46.67 -12.24 -11.21
N GLU A 554 -45.97 -11.59 -12.13
CA GLU A 554 -44.82 -10.72 -11.84
C GLU A 554 -44.81 -9.48 -12.74
N THR A 555 -44.37 -8.35 -12.20
CA THR A 555 -44.11 -7.12 -12.97
C THR A 555 -42.92 -6.35 -12.39
N THR A 556 -42.24 -5.57 -13.22
CA THR A 556 -41.12 -4.73 -12.80
C THR A 556 -41.50 -3.25 -12.80
N ILE A 557 -41.20 -2.57 -11.71
CA ILE A 557 -41.39 -1.13 -11.52
C ILE A 557 -40.01 -0.46 -11.56
N LYS A 558 -39.82 0.46 -12.51
CA LYS A 558 -38.58 1.24 -12.66
C LYS A 558 -38.75 2.65 -12.06
N TYR A 559 -37.73 3.15 -11.38
CA TYR A 559 -37.71 4.49 -10.81
C TYR A 559 -36.31 5.10 -10.80
N THR A 560 -36.22 6.43 -10.76
CA THR A 560 -34.94 7.16 -10.71
C THR A 560 -34.85 8.02 -9.46
N ILE A 561 -33.62 8.21 -9.01
CA ILE A 561 -33.23 9.11 -7.93
C ILE A 561 -32.17 10.06 -8.48
N PRO A 562 -32.33 11.38 -8.33
CA PRO A 562 -31.46 12.34 -8.99
C PRO A 562 -30.12 12.53 -8.25
N SER A 563 -29.11 13.05 -8.96
CA SER A 563 -27.80 13.43 -8.40
C SER A 563 -27.82 14.65 -7.47
N ASN A 564 -28.77 15.56 -7.66
CA ASN A 564 -28.86 16.85 -6.96
C ASN A 564 -29.74 16.79 -5.71
N LEU A 565 -29.53 15.78 -4.86
CA LEU A 565 -30.23 15.62 -3.59
C LEU A 565 -29.90 16.78 -2.62
N SER A 566 -30.66 17.87 -2.67
CA SER A 566 -30.54 18.97 -1.70
C SER A 566 -30.96 18.52 -0.31
N ALA A 567 -30.16 18.87 0.69
CA ALA A 567 -30.39 18.61 2.11
C ALA A 567 -31.65 19.30 2.68
N ASP A 568 -32.26 20.22 1.92
CA ASP A 568 -33.34 21.09 2.41
C ASP A 568 -34.75 20.47 2.26
N LYS A 569 -34.85 19.25 1.74
CA LYS A 569 -36.14 18.55 1.55
C LYS A 569 -36.28 17.39 2.54
N ALA A 570 -37.22 17.56 3.48
CA ALA A 570 -37.36 16.75 4.68
C ALA A 570 -37.55 15.25 4.38
N GLY A 571 -36.46 14.48 4.54
CA GLY A 571 -36.39 13.03 4.34
C GLY A 571 -35.13 12.56 3.59
N VAL A 572 -34.35 13.50 3.06
CA VAL A 572 -33.05 13.28 2.42
C VAL A 572 -31.94 13.62 3.43
N LYS A 573 -31.04 12.67 3.72
CA LYS A 573 -29.84 12.90 4.57
C LYS A 573 -28.61 12.65 3.70
N GLY A 574 -28.00 13.72 3.19
CA GLY A 574 -26.84 13.65 2.29
C GLY A 574 -27.20 13.16 0.88
N GLU A 575 -26.24 12.56 0.17
CA GLU A 575 -26.39 12.03 -1.20
C GLU A 575 -27.27 10.75 -1.30
N THR A 576 -28.04 10.43 -0.24
CA THR A 576 -28.96 9.29 -0.21
C THR A 576 -30.38 9.73 0.17
N ALA A 577 -31.37 9.20 -0.54
CA ALA A 577 -32.78 9.37 -0.22
C ALA A 577 -33.32 8.11 0.46
N LYS A 578 -34.06 8.25 1.56
CA LYS A 578 -34.86 7.13 2.09
C LYS A 578 -36.02 6.90 1.11
N VAL A 579 -36.05 5.74 0.46
CA VAL A 579 -37.06 5.37 -0.52
C VAL A 579 -37.99 4.33 0.08
N THR A 580 -39.29 4.60 -0.02
CA THR A 580 -40.33 3.62 0.27
C THR A 580 -41.18 3.41 -0.98
N LEU A 581 -41.23 2.18 -1.49
CA LEU A 581 -42.10 1.77 -2.60
C LEU A 581 -43.08 0.71 -2.08
N LYS A 582 -44.37 1.06 -2.08
CA LYS A 582 -45.45 0.21 -1.55
C LYS A 582 -46.54 -0.02 -2.59
N VAL A 583 -47.21 -1.16 -2.49
CA VAL A 583 -48.37 -1.56 -3.29
C VAL A 583 -49.63 -1.47 -2.43
N TYR A 584 -50.71 -0.96 -3.03
CA TYR A 584 -52.01 -0.71 -2.42
C TYR A 584 -53.14 -1.30 -3.27
N ASP A 585 -54.22 -1.73 -2.63
CA ASP A 585 -55.46 -2.08 -3.33
C ASP A 585 -56.35 -0.84 -3.59
N VAL A 586 -57.51 -1.05 -4.25
CA VAL A 586 -58.47 0.02 -4.58
C VAL A 586 -59.09 0.72 -3.36
N LEU A 587 -58.99 0.11 -2.17
CA LEU A 587 -59.46 0.70 -0.91
C LEU A 587 -58.32 1.41 -0.15
N GLY A 588 -57.10 1.44 -0.71
CA GLY A 588 -55.94 2.08 -0.12
C GLY A 588 -55.26 1.25 0.98
N ARG A 589 -55.53 -0.07 1.06
CA ARG A 589 -54.87 -0.95 2.04
C ARG A 589 -53.49 -1.37 1.53
N ASP A 590 -52.47 -1.33 2.40
CA ASP A 590 -51.12 -1.84 2.12
C ASP A 590 -51.20 -3.34 1.75
N VAL A 591 -50.75 -3.67 0.54
CA VAL A 591 -50.67 -5.05 0.01
C VAL A 591 -49.24 -5.59 0.12
N ALA A 592 -48.24 -4.78 -0.20
CA ALA A 592 -46.83 -5.17 -0.16
C ALA A 592 -45.91 -3.94 0.02
N THR A 593 -44.76 -4.13 0.65
CA THR A 593 -43.66 -3.16 0.64
C THR A 593 -42.54 -3.74 -0.20
N LEU A 594 -42.23 -3.10 -1.33
CA LEU A 594 -41.23 -3.58 -2.29
C LEU A 594 -39.84 -2.99 -2.01
N VAL A 595 -39.79 -1.78 -1.45
CA VAL A 595 -38.57 -1.07 -1.10
C VAL A 595 -38.84 -0.29 0.18
N ASP A 596 -37.95 -0.39 1.18
CA ASP A 596 -37.95 0.46 2.37
C ASP A 596 -36.52 0.65 2.88
N GLU A 597 -35.69 1.36 2.11
CA GLU A 597 -34.25 1.49 2.35
C GLU A 597 -33.69 2.82 1.82
N TYR A 598 -32.46 3.15 2.18
CA TYR A 598 -31.78 4.33 1.62
C TYR A 598 -31.17 3.97 0.26
N LYS A 599 -31.34 4.85 -0.73
CA LYS A 599 -30.83 4.69 -2.09
C LYS A 599 -30.03 5.93 -2.51
N LEU A 600 -28.99 5.74 -3.32
CA LEU A 600 -28.19 6.80 -3.93
C LEU A 600 -28.89 7.38 -5.17
N ALA A 601 -28.30 8.40 -5.77
CA ALA A 601 -28.64 8.80 -7.13
C ALA A 601 -28.44 7.62 -8.10
N GLY A 602 -29.40 7.38 -8.99
CA GLY A 602 -29.35 6.30 -9.95
C GLY A 602 -30.71 5.82 -10.41
N THR A 603 -30.68 4.81 -11.28
CA THR A 603 -31.87 4.14 -11.81
C THR A 603 -32.04 2.79 -11.13
N TYR A 604 -33.25 2.48 -10.69
CA TYR A 604 -33.56 1.28 -9.91
C TYR A 604 -34.77 0.55 -10.49
N LYS A 605 -34.83 -0.75 -10.21
CA LYS A 605 -35.95 -1.63 -10.53
C LYS A 605 -36.38 -2.37 -9.28
N ALA A 606 -37.69 -2.50 -9.08
CA ALA A 606 -38.30 -3.32 -8.03
C ALA A 606 -39.31 -4.27 -8.66
N THR A 607 -39.29 -5.53 -8.23
CA THR A 607 -40.19 -6.55 -8.73
C THR A 607 -41.37 -6.73 -7.78
N PHE A 608 -42.58 -6.80 -8.32
CA PHE A 608 -43.75 -7.25 -7.59
C PHE A 608 -44.17 -8.62 -8.10
N ASP A 609 -43.97 -9.65 -7.27
CA ASP A 609 -44.40 -11.03 -7.54
C ASP A 609 -45.52 -11.45 -6.58
N THR A 610 -46.69 -11.73 -7.14
CA THR A 610 -47.89 -12.12 -6.39
C THR A 610 -47.84 -13.54 -5.81
N ARG A 611 -46.79 -14.32 -6.13
CA ARG A 611 -46.56 -15.69 -5.65
C ARG A 611 -45.67 -15.76 -4.41
N HIS A 612 -45.09 -14.63 -3.97
CA HIS A 612 -44.09 -14.63 -2.91
C HIS A 612 -44.66 -14.99 -1.53
N ALA A 613 -43.91 -15.77 -0.74
CA ALA A 613 -44.38 -16.40 0.51
C ALA A 613 -44.75 -15.42 1.63
N GLU A 614 -44.27 -14.17 1.57
CA GLU A 614 -44.57 -13.12 2.57
C GLU A 614 -45.95 -12.47 2.38
N LEU A 615 -46.59 -12.70 1.23
CA LEU A 615 -47.97 -12.26 1.00
C LEU A 615 -48.91 -13.28 1.65
N SER A 616 -49.32 -12.99 2.89
CA SER A 616 -50.18 -13.85 3.71
C SER A 616 -51.55 -14.23 3.11
N ARG A 617 -51.91 -13.71 1.93
CA ARG A 617 -53.18 -13.96 1.22
C ARG A 617 -52.99 -13.99 -0.30
N SER A 618 -53.76 -14.86 -0.97
CA SER A 618 -53.95 -14.83 -2.42
C SER A 618 -54.46 -13.45 -2.87
N ILE A 619 -53.68 -12.78 -3.72
CA ILE A 619 -54.04 -11.47 -4.30
C ILE A 619 -54.99 -11.69 -5.48
N PRO A 620 -56.24 -11.18 -5.48
CA PRO A 620 -57.19 -11.38 -6.58
C PRO A 620 -56.82 -10.58 -7.85
N SER A 621 -57.28 -11.01 -9.02
CA SER A 621 -57.20 -10.18 -10.23
C SER A 621 -57.92 -8.85 -10.01
N GLY A 622 -57.33 -7.75 -10.48
CA GLY A 622 -57.89 -6.43 -10.23
C GLY A 622 -56.91 -5.28 -10.44
N ILE A 623 -57.36 -4.09 -10.06
CA ILE A 623 -56.58 -2.86 -10.12
C ILE A 623 -55.83 -2.67 -8.80
N TYR A 624 -54.54 -2.34 -8.92
CA TYR A 624 -53.67 -2.00 -7.80
C TYR A 624 -52.96 -0.69 -8.08
N PHE A 625 -52.46 -0.06 -7.02
CA PHE A 625 -51.65 1.15 -7.11
C PHE A 625 -50.30 0.90 -6.46
N TYR A 626 -49.24 1.43 -7.03
CA TYR A 626 -47.95 1.49 -6.36
C TYR A 626 -47.53 2.95 -6.15
N ARG A 627 -47.01 3.23 -4.97
CA ARG A 627 -46.59 4.56 -4.53
C ARG A 627 -45.14 4.52 -4.12
N ILE A 628 -44.34 5.43 -4.69
CA ILE A 628 -43.00 5.73 -4.21
C ILE A 628 -43.04 7.00 -3.35
N SER A 629 -42.26 7.01 -2.29
CA SER A 629 -41.97 8.18 -1.45
C SER A 629 -40.46 8.30 -1.27
N ALA A 630 -39.89 9.48 -1.53
CA ALA A 630 -38.47 9.79 -1.35
C ALA A 630 -38.31 11.28 -1.00
N GLY A 631 -38.20 11.60 0.30
CA GLY A 631 -38.31 12.98 0.77
C GLY A 631 -39.67 13.61 0.39
N ASP A 632 -39.65 14.79 -0.24
CA ASP A 632 -40.85 15.47 -0.72
C ASP A 632 -41.43 14.87 -2.02
N TYR A 633 -40.68 14.00 -2.71
CA TYR A 633 -41.18 13.36 -3.92
C TYR A 633 -42.12 12.21 -3.57
N THR A 634 -43.36 12.32 -4.01
CA THR A 634 -44.33 11.23 -4.01
C THR A 634 -44.89 11.06 -5.41
N ALA A 635 -44.91 9.83 -5.91
CA ALA A 635 -45.59 9.49 -7.15
C ALA A 635 -46.39 8.19 -7.00
N VAL A 636 -47.54 8.14 -7.66
CA VAL A 636 -48.45 6.98 -7.68
C VAL A 636 -48.72 6.58 -9.12
N ARG A 637 -48.75 5.28 -9.38
CA ARG A 637 -49.08 4.70 -10.68
C ARG A 637 -50.03 3.52 -10.49
N LYS A 638 -50.83 3.25 -11.51
CA LYS A 638 -51.82 2.17 -11.55
C LYS A 638 -51.21 0.94 -12.23
N MET A 639 -51.48 -0.24 -11.72
CA MET A 639 -51.19 -1.52 -12.36
C MET A 639 -52.41 -2.44 -12.35
N ILE A 640 -52.47 -3.39 -13.28
CA ILE A 640 -53.59 -4.31 -13.47
C ILE A 640 -53.06 -5.74 -13.40
N LEU A 641 -53.56 -6.49 -12.41
CA LEU A 641 -53.27 -7.91 -12.22
C LEU A 641 -54.35 -8.74 -12.94
N LEU A 642 -53.93 -9.58 -13.89
CA LEU A 642 -54.75 -10.55 -14.62
C LEU A 642 -54.20 -11.95 -14.42
N LYS A 643 -54.74 -12.69 -13.44
CA LYS A 643 -54.41 -14.11 -13.26
C LYS A 643 -54.94 -14.98 -14.39
#